data_AF-A0A7S6S222-F1
#
_entry.id   AF-A0A7S6S222-F1
#
_cell.length_a   1.000
_cell.length_b   1.000
_cell.length_c   1.000
_cell.angle_alpha   90.00
_cell.angle_beta   90.00
_cell.angle_gamma   90.00
#
_symmetry.space_group_name_H-M   'P 1'
#
loop_
_entity.id
_entity.type
_entity.pdbx_description
1 polymer ?
#
loop_
_entity_poly.entity_id
_entity_poly.type
_entity_poly.pdbx_seq_one_letter_code
_entity_poly.pdbx_strand_id
1 'polypeptide(L)'
;MADTPYARTRTVAIGGLILQVIAAIGLLMLGQLTRSLAVIELGWLVVGGVPIWFAALLVFRQAELAELERMDIEELRREKQATGGGEAIFDSPGGGGFLVAGTRLAWMQRYLVPAFGLLSAAYMIGMGLHRWMTVRHFADFGFPPVDRAALPLAMIAIGVVLLLMFLISRFASGLGAVPRWQLMRACGSYSLGTVFAAMGVIVCLGAQLYSGITSWEAVLAHMLPWVMIVIGAETLLNLIADIYRPRTAGVEPRAAFDSRLLGMFAEPGGFVAQINEAFNYQFGFQVSQTWFYQLFQRAVIPLGWAGVLALWLLTSIVIVEPHEHAIVVSWGRQVNPDRPLGPGMYFKWPYPFESAEIFNTQKLQQMAIGRKSDADDEHGDDYAQGQVLQWTDQRHGGSDEFNFIIAPLAVAGGARDAAATADLARSSPVHILRMTVAVQYRLVPGRLAEFTQVVDDPHKLLRQVAWQELIRFSASHDALSLLGDERRTAGENLRGRIQRRLLQTTGNRDVGLEVVYVGLQEVHPERSVATVFREVVSAEQEKLTAVRRALTDENSQLSAVAGDKEAALTLAAALDEFNRAQMRLDQALRQVEAAGASTEPLRRKAAESREVITRQVQTEWARRRLELSLERANENIALGLAASVQRATALRAALTAAATEAAEATAARDALWERLRREHGGLDAGAAAAALAEAQELAAVAYWRRETDELLLALEGEAAMILAQAHARRWERELGAATQLVALQNQVSAFRAAPEVFKARAYWSAIAEGLKASRKYVYAFDATGREVGLRVNAEEQARPDESVLTPR
;
A
#
# COMPACT_ATOMS: atom_id res chain seq x y z
N MET A 1 -3.08 28.56 87.87
CA MET A 1 -3.59 28.63 86.49
C MET A 1 -4.94 27.95 86.49
N ALA A 2 -6.03 28.71 86.41
CA ALA A 2 -7.36 28.14 86.23
C ALA A 2 -7.39 27.45 84.85
N ASP A 3 -7.77 26.18 84.80
CA ASP A 3 -7.82 25.39 83.57
C ASP A 3 -9.06 25.86 82.78
N THR A 4 -8.89 26.82 81.88
CA THR A 4 -10.00 27.38 81.10
C THR A 4 -10.45 26.39 80.01
N PRO A 5 -11.74 26.40 79.62
CA PRO A 5 -12.24 25.52 78.56
C PRO A 5 -11.52 25.71 77.21
N TYR A 6 -10.89 26.86 76.96
CA TYR A 6 -10.16 27.18 75.73
C TYR A 6 -8.67 26.77 75.76
N ALA A 7 -8.10 26.49 76.93
CA ALA A 7 -6.70 26.04 77.03
C ALA A 7 -6.47 24.70 76.30
N ARG A 8 -7.44 23.78 76.39
CA ARG A 8 -7.38 22.48 75.70
C ARG A 8 -7.50 22.64 74.18
N THR A 9 -8.43 23.45 73.68
CA THR A 9 -8.61 23.66 72.23
C THR A 9 -7.42 24.41 71.62
N ARG A 10 -6.79 25.33 72.36
CA ARG A 10 -5.53 25.96 71.94
C ARG A 10 -4.41 24.93 71.76
N THR A 11 -4.20 24.04 72.74
CA THR A 11 -3.16 23.00 72.65
C THR A 11 -3.39 22.09 71.46
N VAL A 12 -4.65 21.78 71.15
CA VAL A 12 -5.04 20.99 69.98
C VAL A 12 -4.81 21.76 68.68
N ALA A 13 -5.09 23.06 68.64
CA ALA A 13 -4.78 23.92 67.51
C ALA A 13 -3.27 23.94 67.20
N ILE A 14 -2.43 24.03 68.25
CA ILE A 14 -0.97 23.99 68.12
C ILE A 14 -0.52 22.63 67.59
N GLY A 15 -1.00 21.54 68.20
CA GLY A 15 -0.67 20.18 67.80
C GLY A 15 -1.08 19.88 66.35
N GLY A 16 -2.28 20.29 65.97
CA GLY A 16 -2.78 20.15 64.60
C GLY A 16 -2.00 20.98 63.59
N LEU A 17 -1.66 22.24 63.92
CA LEU A 17 -0.83 23.08 63.05
C LEU A 17 0.57 22.49 62.83
N ILE A 18 1.24 22.06 63.91
CA ILE A 18 2.57 21.43 63.83
C ILE A 18 2.50 20.17 62.98
N LEU A 19 1.51 19.31 63.22
CA LEU A 19 1.31 18.09 62.46
C LEU A 19 1.03 18.38 60.98
N GLN A 20 0.24 19.41 60.66
CA GLN A 20 -0.06 19.84 59.29
C GLN A 20 1.19 20.29 58.54
N VAL A 21 2.04 21.09 59.19
CA VAL A 21 3.29 21.57 58.60
C VAL A 21 4.29 20.43 58.38
N ILE A 22 4.47 19.56 59.37
CA ILE A 22 5.37 18.39 59.27
C ILE A 22 4.90 17.45 58.16
N ALA A 23 3.59 17.17 58.09
CA ALA A 23 3.01 16.32 57.05
C ALA A 23 3.18 16.94 55.65
N ALA A 24 2.95 18.24 55.50
CA ALA A 24 3.14 18.93 54.23
C ALA A 24 4.59 18.84 53.72
N ILE A 25 5.56 19.16 54.57
CA ILE A 25 6.99 19.10 54.22
C ILE A 25 7.39 17.67 53.91
N GLY A 26 7.00 16.71 54.76
CA GLY A 26 7.31 15.30 54.58
C GLY A 26 6.78 14.73 53.27
N LEU A 27 5.52 15.02 52.92
CA LEU A 27 4.90 14.56 51.68
C LEU A 27 5.52 15.21 50.43
N LEU A 28 5.84 16.50 50.47
CA LEU A 28 6.51 17.17 49.35
C LEU A 28 7.93 16.62 49.12
N MET A 29 8.70 16.40 50.19
CA MET A 29 10.02 15.77 50.08
C MET A 29 9.92 14.32 49.57
N LEU A 30 8.95 13.56 50.06
CA LEU A 30 8.71 12.18 49.63
C LEU A 30 8.29 12.10 48.16
N GLY A 31 7.45 13.03 47.70
CA GLY A 31 7.04 13.12 46.30
C GLY A 31 8.20 13.42 45.35
N GLN A 32 9.13 14.29 45.77
CA GLN A 32 10.36 14.55 45.01
C GLN A 32 11.29 13.33 44.97
N LEU A 33 11.44 12.63 46.09
CA LEU A 33 12.30 11.44 46.20
C LEU A 33 11.77 10.27 45.35
N THR A 34 10.45 10.07 45.34
CA THR A 34 9.79 8.99 44.59
C THR A 34 9.52 9.34 43.12
N ARG A 35 9.62 10.62 42.76
CA ARG A 35 9.16 11.20 41.49
C ARG A 35 7.67 10.95 41.20
N SER A 36 6.86 10.67 42.23
CA SER A 36 5.43 10.47 42.09
C SER A 36 4.69 11.80 42.12
N LEU A 37 4.02 12.12 41.01
CA LEU A 37 3.22 13.34 40.89
C LEU A 37 2.02 13.31 41.85
N ALA A 38 1.38 12.16 42.05
CA ALA A 38 0.23 12.03 42.96
C ALA A 38 0.61 12.35 44.42
N VAL A 39 1.82 11.97 44.86
CA VAL A 39 2.32 12.29 46.21
C VAL A 39 2.64 13.77 46.34
N ILE A 40 3.19 14.39 45.29
CA ILE A 40 3.43 15.84 45.25
C ILE A 40 2.10 16.61 45.35
N GLU A 41 1.08 16.21 44.58
CA GLU A 41 -0.25 16.84 44.65
C GLU A 41 -0.90 16.69 46.03
N LEU A 42 -0.76 15.52 46.67
CA LEU A 42 -1.23 15.32 48.02
C LEU A 42 -0.53 16.26 49.03
N GLY A 43 0.78 16.44 48.92
CA GLY A 43 1.54 17.35 49.77
C GLY A 43 1.04 18.79 49.68
N TRP A 44 0.73 19.24 48.46
CA TRP A 44 0.15 20.54 48.20
C TRP A 44 -1.28 20.71 48.72
N LEU A 45 -2.12 19.69 48.61
CA LEU A 45 -3.42 19.68 49.28
C LEU A 45 -3.24 19.79 50.80
N VAL A 46 -2.26 19.12 51.41
CA VAL A 46 -2.00 19.23 52.86
C VAL A 46 -1.56 20.65 53.26
N VAL A 47 -0.75 21.35 52.46
CA VAL A 47 -0.32 22.73 52.75
C VAL A 47 -1.50 23.66 52.99
N GLY A 48 -2.61 23.51 52.26
CA GLY A 48 -3.73 24.41 52.40
C GLY A 48 -4.56 24.28 53.68
N GLY A 49 -4.26 23.28 54.52
CA GLY A 49 -4.79 23.22 55.89
C GLY A 49 -4.07 24.12 56.89
N VAL A 50 -2.85 24.57 56.57
CA VAL A 50 -2.03 25.46 57.42
C VAL A 50 -2.76 26.76 57.78
N PRO A 51 -3.31 27.54 56.81
CA PRO A 51 -4.03 28.78 57.16
C PRO A 51 -5.28 28.52 58.02
N ILE A 52 -5.95 27.38 57.84
CA ILE A 52 -7.13 26.98 58.63
C ILE A 52 -6.74 26.72 60.09
N TRP A 53 -5.70 25.91 60.32
CA TRP A 53 -5.19 25.62 61.66
C TRP A 53 -4.58 26.87 62.34
N PHE A 54 -3.92 27.72 61.58
CA PHE A 54 -3.33 28.96 62.09
C PHE A 54 -4.40 29.97 62.51
N ALA A 55 -5.47 30.14 61.72
CA ALA A 55 -6.62 30.96 62.09
C ALA A 55 -7.27 30.45 63.38
N ALA A 56 -7.44 29.13 63.51
CA ALA A 56 -7.99 28.52 64.71
C ALA A 56 -7.12 28.79 65.95
N LEU A 57 -5.79 28.66 65.82
CA LEU A 57 -4.86 28.96 66.89
C LEU A 57 -5.00 30.41 67.41
N LEU A 58 -5.03 31.38 66.49
CA LEU A 58 -5.15 32.80 66.85
C LEU A 58 -6.46 33.09 67.57
N VAL A 59 -7.58 32.57 67.04
CA VAL A 59 -8.91 32.77 67.62
C VAL A 59 -9.01 32.11 68.99
N PHE A 60 -8.56 30.87 69.16
CA PHE A 60 -8.64 30.18 70.46
C PHE A 60 -7.70 30.77 71.51
N ARG A 61 -6.53 31.28 71.11
CA ARG A 61 -5.64 32.03 72.01
C ARG A 61 -6.31 33.32 72.49
N GLN A 62 -6.99 34.04 71.61
CA GLN A 62 -7.68 35.26 71.97
C GLN A 62 -8.97 34.99 72.78
N ALA A 63 -9.66 33.88 72.50
CA ALA A 63 -10.84 33.45 73.24
C ALA A 63 -10.50 33.07 74.69
N GLU A 64 -9.36 32.43 74.90
CA GLU A 64 -8.85 32.15 76.25
C GLU A 64 -8.54 33.42 77.03
N LEU A 65 -7.88 34.41 76.40
CA LEU A 65 -7.60 35.70 77.04
C LEU A 65 -8.89 36.47 77.35
N ALA A 66 -9.88 36.42 76.47
CA ALA A 66 -11.18 37.04 76.71
C ALA A 66 -11.97 36.36 77.84
N GLU A 67 -11.83 35.04 77.99
CA GLU A 67 -12.47 34.31 79.08
C GLU A 67 -11.78 34.59 80.43
N LEU A 68 -10.45 34.71 80.44
CA LEU A 68 -9.71 35.14 81.62
C LEU A 68 -10.09 36.58 82.04
N GLU A 69 -10.19 37.52 81.08
CA GLU A 69 -10.68 38.89 81.37
C GLU A 69 -12.11 38.88 81.95
N ARG A 70 -12.98 37.98 81.48
CA ARG A 70 -14.33 37.83 82.04
C ARG A 70 -14.31 37.29 83.47
N MET A 71 -13.48 36.29 83.75
CA MET A 71 -13.30 35.72 85.09
C MET A 71 -12.75 36.77 86.06
N ASP A 72 -11.74 37.55 85.65
CA ASP A 72 -11.17 38.64 86.46
C ASP A 72 -12.22 39.73 86.77
N ILE A 73 -13.08 40.08 85.79
CA ILE A 73 -14.18 41.03 86.00
C ILE A 73 -15.26 40.45 86.92
N GLU A 74 -15.58 39.16 86.81
CA GLU A 74 -16.51 38.48 87.71
C GLU A 74 -15.97 38.39 89.14
N GLU A 75 -14.66 38.17 89.29
CA GLU A 75 -13.98 38.16 90.59
C GLU A 75 -13.97 39.57 91.21
N LEU A 76 -13.65 40.61 90.43
CA LEU A 76 -13.76 42.01 90.85
C LEU A 76 -15.21 42.42 91.19
N ARG A 77 -16.21 41.86 90.49
CA ARG A 77 -17.63 42.03 90.83
C ARG A 77 -17.97 41.37 92.16
N ARG A 78 -17.48 40.15 92.40
CA ARG A 78 -17.69 39.40 93.66
C ARG A 78 -16.99 40.10 94.84
N GLU A 79 -15.76 40.56 94.68
CA GLU A 79 -15.04 41.34 95.71
C GLU A 79 -15.74 42.67 96.03
N LYS A 80 -16.26 43.37 95.02
CA LYS A 80 -17.03 44.62 95.23
C LYS A 80 -18.39 44.38 95.88
N GLN A 81 -19.08 43.29 95.53
CA GLN A 81 -20.32 42.89 96.20
C GLN A 81 -20.09 42.53 97.68
N ALA A 82 -18.94 41.97 98.02
CA ALA A 82 -18.56 41.70 99.41
C ALA A 82 -18.18 42.95 100.22
N THR A 83 -17.75 44.05 99.55
CA THR A 83 -17.24 45.27 100.20
C THR A 83 -18.27 46.43 100.27
N GLY A 84 -19.48 46.24 99.75
CA GLY A 84 -20.60 47.20 99.92
C GLY A 84 -20.43 48.54 99.19
N GLY A 85 -19.58 48.62 98.16
CA GLY A 85 -19.42 49.84 97.34
C GLY A 85 -20.54 50.00 96.29
N GLY A 86 -21.17 51.18 96.25
CA GLY A 86 -22.36 51.47 95.45
C GLY A 86 -22.26 51.28 93.94
N GLU A 87 -23.41 50.96 93.33
CA GLU A 87 -23.65 50.85 91.90
C GLU A 87 -23.56 52.22 91.20
N ALA A 88 -22.74 52.28 90.14
CA ALA A 88 -22.72 53.23 89.02
C ALA A 88 -21.34 53.86 88.76
N ILE A 89 -20.46 53.09 88.11
CA ILE A 89 -19.39 53.63 87.24
C ILE A 89 -19.04 52.66 86.09
N PHE A 90 -19.47 51.39 86.18
CA PHE A 90 -19.16 50.33 85.20
C PHE A 90 -20.30 50.03 84.20
N ASP A 91 -21.41 50.77 84.25
CA ASP A 91 -22.61 50.49 83.45
C ASP A 91 -22.98 51.63 82.48
N SER A 92 -21.96 52.36 81.99
CA SER A 92 -22.17 53.31 80.89
C SER A 92 -22.04 52.58 79.54
N PRO A 93 -23.06 52.64 78.65
CA PRO A 93 -23.08 51.95 77.36
C PRO A 93 -22.20 52.63 76.28
N GLY A 94 -21.03 53.13 76.67
CA GLY A 94 -20.05 53.80 75.80
C GLY A 94 -18.59 53.70 76.26
N GLY A 95 -18.30 53.03 77.38
CA GLY A 95 -16.95 52.86 77.91
C GLY A 95 -16.22 51.63 77.36
N GLY A 96 -15.75 51.67 76.11
CA GLY A 96 -15.02 50.56 75.46
C GLY A 96 -13.63 50.22 76.02
N GLY A 97 -13.31 50.60 77.27
CA GLY A 97 -11.95 50.54 77.82
C GLY A 97 -11.57 49.27 78.58
N PHE A 98 -12.52 48.44 79.03
CA PHE A 98 -12.22 47.34 79.98
C PHE A 98 -12.32 45.92 79.40
N LEU A 99 -12.82 45.72 78.17
CA LEU A 99 -12.91 44.41 77.51
C LEU A 99 -12.04 44.38 76.25
N VAL A 100 -10.73 44.55 76.43
CA VAL A 100 -9.78 44.66 75.33
C VAL A 100 -9.65 43.31 74.60
N ALA A 101 -9.59 42.19 75.31
CA ALA A 101 -9.51 40.89 74.66
C ALA A 101 -10.83 40.48 74.01
N GLY A 102 -11.98 40.83 74.59
CA GLY A 102 -13.30 40.57 74.02
C GLY A 102 -13.59 41.36 72.73
N THR A 103 -13.23 42.64 72.69
CA THR A 103 -13.34 43.48 71.48
C THR A 103 -12.42 43.00 70.36
N ARG A 104 -11.19 42.58 70.71
CA ARG A 104 -10.26 41.93 69.77
C ARG A 104 -10.80 40.60 69.25
N LEU A 105 -11.42 39.78 70.09
CA LEU A 105 -12.04 38.52 69.66
C LEU A 105 -13.17 38.76 68.65
N ALA A 106 -14.05 39.72 68.93
CA ALA A 106 -15.14 40.10 68.01
C ALA A 106 -14.60 40.65 66.68
N TRP A 107 -13.51 41.43 66.73
CA TRP A 107 -12.80 41.89 65.53
C TRP A 107 -12.20 40.71 64.75
N MET A 108 -11.57 39.75 65.42
CA MET A 108 -11.01 38.56 64.79
C MET A 108 -12.09 37.71 64.13
N GLN A 109 -13.22 37.49 64.78
CA GLN A 109 -14.33 36.74 64.17
C GLN A 109 -14.95 37.48 62.98
N ARG A 110 -15.02 38.81 63.01
CA ARG A 110 -15.60 39.63 61.94
C ARG A 110 -14.69 39.81 60.72
N TYR A 111 -13.38 39.90 60.94
CA TYR A 111 -12.42 40.27 59.88
C TYR A 111 -11.31 39.23 59.68
N LEU A 112 -10.71 38.72 60.76
CA LEU A 112 -9.62 37.74 60.66
C LEU A 112 -10.11 36.41 60.07
N VAL A 113 -11.22 35.86 60.58
CA VAL A 113 -11.76 34.56 60.12
C VAL A 113 -12.18 34.61 58.63
N PRO A 114 -12.93 35.62 58.15
CA PRO A 114 -13.19 35.78 56.71
C PRO A 114 -11.93 36.03 55.87
N ALA A 115 -10.95 36.78 56.37
CA ALA A 115 -9.69 37.02 55.67
C ALA A 115 -8.88 35.72 55.48
N PHE A 116 -8.82 34.86 56.51
CA PHE A 116 -8.21 33.53 56.38
C PHE A 116 -9.04 32.59 55.50
N GLY A 117 -10.37 32.75 55.46
CA GLY A 117 -11.23 32.07 54.49
C GLY A 117 -10.90 32.45 53.04
N LEU A 118 -10.75 33.75 52.76
CA LEU A 118 -10.34 34.26 51.45
C LEU A 118 -8.92 33.77 51.10
N LEU A 119 -7.98 33.83 52.04
CA LEU A 119 -6.61 33.34 51.84
C LEU A 119 -6.57 31.84 51.54
N SER A 120 -7.36 31.05 52.26
CA SER A 120 -7.46 29.59 52.03
C SER A 120 -8.12 29.28 50.67
N ALA A 121 -9.18 30.01 50.29
CA ALA A 121 -9.82 29.87 48.98
C ALA A 121 -8.89 30.26 47.83
N ALA A 122 -8.20 31.41 47.95
CA ALA A 122 -7.25 31.90 46.96
C ALA A 122 -6.07 30.92 46.79
N TYR A 123 -5.56 30.37 47.90
CA TYR A 123 -4.56 29.31 47.87
C TYR A 123 -5.07 28.07 47.14
N MET A 124 -6.23 27.53 47.53
CA MET A 124 -6.79 26.31 46.94
C MET A 124 -7.02 26.42 45.43
N ILE A 125 -7.64 27.52 45.00
CA ILE A 125 -7.93 27.75 43.58
C ILE A 125 -6.63 28.04 42.82
N GLY A 126 -5.83 28.99 43.30
CA GLY A 126 -4.61 29.41 42.59
C GLY A 126 -3.58 28.29 42.47
N MET A 127 -3.33 27.57 43.56
CA MET A 127 -2.40 26.44 43.56
C MET A 127 -2.99 25.25 42.80
N GLY A 128 -4.30 24.96 42.94
CA GLY A 128 -4.98 23.92 42.14
C GLY A 128 -4.88 24.16 40.62
N LEU A 129 -5.09 25.39 40.14
CA LEU A 129 -4.90 25.74 38.73
C LEU A 129 -3.44 25.60 38.30
N HIS A 130 -2.50 26.10 39.09
CA HIS A 130 -1.06 26.01 38.79
C HIS A 130 -0.60 24.55 38.65
N ARG A 131 -1.04 23.67 39.55
CA ARG A 131 -0.74 22.24 39.48
C ARG A 131 -1.43 21.54 38.33
N TRP A 132 -2.71 21.83 38.08
CA TRP A 132 -3.41 21.27 36.93
C TRP A 132 -2.71 21.59 35.60
N MET A 133 -2.25 22.84 35.43
CA MET A 133 -1.44 23.22 34.26
C MET A 133 -0.12 22.44 34.18
N THR A 134 0.54 22.21 35.33
CA THR A 134 1.78 21.44 35.41
C THR A 134 1.56 19.96 35.05
N VAL A 135 0.52 19.32 35.58
CA VAL A 135 0.20 17.91 35.31
C VAL A 135 -0.23 17.71 33.86
N ARG A 136 -1.03 18.63 33.30
CA ARG A 136 -1.40 18.62 31.87
C ARG A 136 -0.17 18.69 30.97
N HIS A 137 0.81 19.52 31.31
CA HIS A 137 2.06 19.60 30.55
C HIS A 137 2.79 18.24 30.53
N PHE A 138 2.83 17.51 31.65
CA PHE A 138 3.39 16.14 31.66
C PHE A 138 2.53 15.11 30.93
N ALA A 139 1.22 15.33 30.77
CA ALA A 139 0.38 14.45 29.94
C ALA A 139 0.75 14.56 28.45
N ASP A 140 1.14 15.75 27.99
CA ASP A 140 1.54 16.00 26.60
C ASP A 140 2.97 15.48 26.29
N PHE A 141 3.87 15.49 27.28
CA PHE A 141 5.30 15.12 27.11
C PHE A 141 5.71 13.78 27.76
N GLY A 142 4.77 13.10 28.43
CA GLY A 142 5.00 11.85 29.15
C GLY A 142 5.26 12.05 30.66
N PHE A 143 4.64 11.19 31.46
CA PHE A 143 4.80 11.18 32.92
C PHE A 143 6.21 10.73 33.31
N PRO A 144 6.85 11.37 34.31
CA PRO A 144 8.15 10.92 34.81
C PRO A 144 8.04 9.50 35.38
N PRO A 145 8.98 8.59 35.08
CA PRO A 145 8.95 7.24 35.61
C PRO A 145 9.16 7.26 37.13
N VAL A 146 8.23 6.67 37.85
CA VAL A 146 8.26 6.55 39.31
C VAL A 146 9.32 5.54 39.74
N ASP A 147 10.09 5.91 40.76
CA ASP A 147 11.10 5.02 41.33
C ASP A 147 10.43 3.90 42.16
N ARG A 148 10.31 2.72 41.55
CA ARG A 148 9.66 1.55 42.16
C ARG A 148 10.34 1.08 43.45
N ALA A 149 11.64 1.35 43.62
CA ALA A 149 12.36 0.94 44.83
C ALA A 149 11.94 1.77 46.06
N ALA A 150 11.52 3.02 45.85
CA ALA A 150 11.10 3.92 46.92
C ALA A 150 9.61 3.79 47.30
N LEU A 151 8.81 3.07 46.50
CA LEU A 151 7.35 2.96 46.69
C LEU A 151 6.91 2.34 48.02
N PRO A 152 7.47 1.22 48.51
CA PRO A 152 7.03 0.63 49.78
C PRO A 152 7.29 1.56 50.97
N LEU A 153 8.44 2.24 50.99
CA LEU A 153 8.78 3.23 52.01
C LEU A 153 7.82 4.41 51.97
N ALA A 154 7.45 4.86 50.76
CA ALA A 154 6.49 5.95 50.59
C ALA A 154 5.09 5.59 51.08
N MET A 155 4.61 4.37 50.79
CA MET A 155 3.31 3.89 51.28
C MET A 155 3.27 3.84 52.82
N ILE A 156 4.35 3.38 53.47
CA ILE A 156 4.46 3.37 54.94
C ILE A 156 4.44 4.80 55.49
N ALA A 157 5.25 5.71 54.91
CA ALA A 157 5.30 7.10 55.34
C ALA A 157 3.95 7.82 55.20
N ILE A 158 3.27 7.64 54.05
CA ILE A 158 1.92 8.19 53.83
C ILE A 158 0.92 7.55 54.79
N GLY A 159 1.03 6.25 55.06
CA GLY A 159 0.19 5.54 56.05
C GLY A 159 0.32 6.11 57.47
N VAL A 160 1.54 6.46 57.90
CA VAL A 160 1.77 7.12 59.20
C VAL A 160 1.16 8.52 59.21
N VAL A 161 1.38 9.31 58.15
CA VAL A 161 0.78 10.66 58.03
C VAL A 161 -0.74 10.58 58.04
N LEU A 162 -1.33 9.63 57.32
CA LEU A 162 -2.76 9.36 57.26
C LEU A 162 -3.30 9.03 58.65
N LEU A 163 -2.66 8.12 59.39
CA LEU A 163 -3.08 7.74 60.74
C LEU A 163 -3.08 8.94 61.71
N LEU A 164 -2.01 9.74 61.69
CA LEU A 164 -1.88 10.91 62.56
C LEU A 164 -2.92 11.98 62.18
N MET A 165 -3.11 12.23 60.88
CA MET A 165 -4.11 13.17 60.37
C MET A 165 -5.55 12.72 60.68
N PHE A 166 -5.80 11.42 60.61
CA PHE A 166 -7.10 10.85 60.97
C PHE A 166 -7.39 11.01 62.46
N LEU A 167 -6.39 10.75 63.32
CA LEU A 167 -6.56 10.88 64.77
C LEU A 167 -6.85 12.34 65.16
N ILE A 168 -6.08 13.30 64.65
CA ILE A 168 -6.32 14.72 64.93
C ILE A 168 -7.64 15.20 64.32
N SER A 169 -7.99 14.71 63.13
CA SER A 169 -9.25 15.02 62.46
C SER A 169 -10.45 14.57 63.30
N ARG A 170 -10.45 13.30 63.74
CA ARG A 170 -11.54 12.73 64.55
C ARG A 170 -11.67 13.45 65.89
N PHE A 171 -10.54 13.78 66.50
CA PHE A 171 -10.50 14.50 67.77
C PHE A 171 -11.01 15.95 67.62
N ALA A 172 -10.54 16.69 66.62
CA ALA A 172 -10.96 18.07 66.36
C ALA A 172 -12.44 18.16 65.94
N SER A 173 -12.91 17.23 65.10
CA SER A 173 -14.33 17.14 64.70
C SER A 173 -15.23 16.83 65.90
N GLY A 174 -14.77 15.99 66.84
CA GLY A 174 -15.48 15.72 68.08
C GLY A 174 -15.60 16.94 69.00
N LEU A 175 -14.53 17.75 69.11
CA LEU A 175 -14.56 19.02 69.84
C LEU A 175 -15.48 20.05 69.18
N GLY A 176 -15.52 20.07 67.84
CA GLY A 176 -16.34 20.98 67.04
C GLY A 176 -17.85 20.77 67.15
N ALA A 177 -18.30 19.67 67.79
CA ALA A 177 -19.72 19.45 68.08
C ALA A 177 -20.28 20.41 69.15
N VAL A 178 -19.41 21.00 69.98
CA VAL A 178 -19.81 21.99 70.96
C VAL A 178 -19.85 23.37 70.27
N PRO A 179 -20.97 24.13 70.32
CA PRO A 179 -21.11 25.39 69.59
C PRO A 179 -19.97 26.39 69.80
N ARG A 180 -19.48 26.53 71.05
CA ARG A 180 -18.34 27.42 71.43
C ARG A 180 -16.99 27.07 70.80
N TRP A 181 -16.85 25.86 70.23
CA TRP A 181 -15.63 25.35 69.64
C TRP A 181 -15.84 24.98 68.16
N GLN A 182 -16.89 25.50 67.53
CA GLN A 182 -17.29 25.13 66.18
C GLN A 182 -16.17 25.31 65.14
N LEU A 183 -15.24 26.24 65.35
CA LEU A 183 -14.06 26.45 64.49
C LEU A 183 -13.16 25.20 64.39
N MET A 184 -13.11 24.35 65.43
CA MET A 184 -12.37 23.08 65.42
C MET A 184 -12.96 22.07 64.43
N ARG A 185 -14.25 22.20 64.11
CA ARG A 185 -14.89 21.36 63.09
C ARG A 185 -14.26 21.58 61.72
N ALA A 186 -13.97 22.84 61.36
CA ALA A 186 -13.37 23.17 60.07
C ALA A 186 -11.95 22.59 59.94
N CYS A 187 -11.17 22.60 61.02
CA CYS A 187 -9.86 21.95 61.08
C CYS A 187 -9.99 20.42 60.93
N GLY A 188 -10.97 19.83 61.62
CA GLY A 188 -11.23 18.39 61.59
C GLY A 188 -11.70 17.88 60.24
N SER A 189 -12.67 18.56 59.60
CA SER A 189 -13.20 18.20 58.28
C SER A 189 -12.14 18.34 57.19
N TYR A 190 -11.32 19.39 57.25
CA TYR A 190 -10.21 19.57 56.33
C TYR A 190 -9.17 18.45 56.41
N SER A 191 -8.71 18.13 57.63
CA SER A 191 -7.77 17.02 57.86
C SER A 191 -8.38 15.65 57.51
N LEU A 192 -9.71 15.51 57.51
CA LEU A 192 -10.36 14.29 57.01
C LEU A 192 -10.31 14.19 55.49
N GLY A 193 -10.49 15.32 54.79
CA GLY A 193 -10.36 15.38 53.34
C GLY A 193 -8.98 14.95 52.86
N THR A 194 -7.93 15.36 53.57
CA THR A 194 -6.55 14.94 53.26
C THR A 194 -6.31 13.46 53.55
N VAL A 195 -7.01 12.87 54.53
CA VAL A 195 -6.96 11.42 54.80
C VAL A 195 -7.55 10.60 53.66
N PHE A 196 -8.70 11.00 53.10
CA PHE A 196 -9.28 10.31 51.94
C PHE A 196 -8.40 10.42 50.70
N ALA A 197 -7.82 11.61 50.46
CA ALA A 197 -6.85 11.79 49.39
C ALA A 197 -5.61 10.90 49.59
N ALA A 198 -5.08 10.83 50.81
CA ALA A 198 -3.95 9.96 51.16
C ALA A 198 -4.27 8.47 50.97
N MET A 199 -5.49 8.02 51.33
CA MET A 199 -5.95 6.65 51.08
C MET A 199 -5.96 6.33 49.59
N GLY A 200 -6.50 7.24 48.76
CA GLY A 200 -6.50 7.10 47.30
C GLY A 200 -5.09 6.98 46.73
N VAL A 201 -4.14 7.79 47.23
CA VAL A 201 -2.73 7.71 46.83
C VAL A 201 -2.12 6.37 47.23
N ILE A 202 -2.35 5.87 48.45
CA ILE A 202 -1.84 4.55 48.89
C ILE A 202 -2.37 3.43 47.99
N VAL A 203 -3.67 3.42 47.67
CA VAL A 203 -4.27 2.40 46.79
C VAL A 203 -3.65 2.48 45.39
N CYS A 204 -3.44 3.68 44.88
CA CYS A 204 -2.82 3.90 43.58
C CYS A 204 -1.36 3.41 43.53
N LEU A 205 -0.55 3.77 44.53
CA LEU A 205 0.84 3.31 44.62
C LEU A 205 0.91 1.78 44.80
N GLY A 206 -0.04 1.20 45.54
CA GLY A 206 -0.19 -0.25 45.66
C GLY A 206 -0.53 -0.92 44.31
N ALA A 207 -1.49 -0.37 43.56
CA ALA A 207 -1.82 -0.85 42.22
C ALA A 207 -0.59 -0.79 41.30
N GLN A 208 0.16 0.31 41.31
CA GLN A 208 1.38 0.45 40.53
C GLN A 208 2.47 -0.55 40.93
N LEU A 209 2.62 -0.85 42.23
CA LEU A 209 3.61 -1.79 42.75
C LEU A 209 3.30 -3.24 42.36
N TYR A 210 2.03 -3.67 42.45
CA TYR A 210 1.65 -5.08 42.26
C TYR A 210 1.15 -5.42 40.85
N SER A 211 0.52 -4.48 40.15
CA SER A 211 -0.07 -4.70 38.82
C SER A 211 0.70 -4.02 37.68
N GLY A 212 1.64 -3.13 37.99
CA GLY A 212 2.43 -2.40 37.00
C GLY A 212 1.64 -1.36 36.18
N ILE A 213 0.37 -1.15 36.48
CA ILE A 213 -0.52 -0.21 35.79
C ILE A 213 -0.21 1.22 36.28
N THR A 214 0.36 2.06 35.41
CA THR A 214 0.71 3.46 35.70
C THR A 214 -0.46 4.43 35.49
N SER A 215 -1.51 4.00 34.78
CA SER A 215 -2.66 4.85 34.43
C SER A 215 -3.42 5.39 35.64
N TRP A 216 -3.50 4.61 36.73
CA TRP A 216 -4.18 5.05 37.96
C TRP A 216 -3.50 6.25 38.62
N GLU A 217 -2.18 6.34 38.51
CA GLU A 217 -1.41 7.46 39.06
C GLU A 217 -1.66 8.73 38.24
N ALA A 218 -1.66 8.61 36.91
CA ALA A 218 -1.97 9.71 36.02
C ALA A 218 -3.38 10.26 36.26
N VAL A 219 -4.38 9.39 36.47
CA VAL A 219 -5.76 9.78 36.79
C VAL A 219 -5.81 10.50 38.14
N LEU A 220 -5.16 9.96 39.17
CA LEU A 220 -5.20 10.56 40.50
C LEU A 220 -4.46 11.91 40.55
N ALA A 221 -3.34 12.04 39.84
CA ALA A 221 -2.59 13.29 39.69
C ALA A 221 -3.42 14.38 39.00
N HIS A 222 -4.34 14.02 38.09
CA HIS A 222 -5.29 14.97 37.50
C HIS A 222 -6.45 15.31 38.44
N MET A 223 -6.95 14.34 39.21
CA MET A 223 -8.10 14.52 40.11
C MET A 223 -7.78 15.42 41.31
N LEU A 224 -6.60 15.29 41.94
CA LEU A 224 -6.27 16.03 43.17
C LEU A 224 -6.28 17.57 43.01
N PRO A 225 -5.72 18.16 41.93
CA PRO A 225 -5.87 19.59 41.66
C PRO A 225 -7.33 20.04 41.51
N TRP A 226 -8.19 19.23 40.88
CA TRP A 226 -9.62 19.52 40.79
C TRP A 226 -10.29 19.51 42.16
N VAL A 227 -9.92 18.57 43.05
CA VAL A 227 -10.40 18.54 44.43
C VAL A 227 -10.02 19.84 45.16
N MET A 228 -8.79 20.35 45.00
CA MET A 228 -8.38 21.64 45.55
C MET A 228 -9.26 22.78 45.03
N ILE A 229 -9.48 22.86 43.72
CA ILE A 229 -10.33 23.90 43.10
C ILE A 229 -11.76 23.83 43.63
N VAL A 230 -12.34 22.64 43.77
CA VAL A 230 -13.71 22.44 44.28
C VAL A 230 -13.82 22.89 45.74
N ILE A 231 -12.89 22.49 46.61
CA ILE A 231 -12.87 22.91 48.02
C ILE A 231 -12.66 24.44 48.14
N GLY A 232 -11.79 25.00 47.29
CA GLY A 232 -11.56 26.45 47.23
C GLY A 232 -12.78 27.22 46.75
N ALA A 233 -13.46 26.73 45.71
CA ALA A 233 -14.69 27.31 45.20
C ALA A 233 -15.82 27.23 46.23
N GLU A 234 -15.95 26.11 46.94
CA GLU A 234 -16.90 25.98 48.06
C GLU A 234 -16.61 27.00 49.16
N THR A 235 -15.34 27.16 49.55
CA THR A 235 -14.94 28.14 50.57
C THR A 235 -15.28 29.57 50.14
N LEU A 236 -15.09 29.90 48.86
CA LEU A 236 -15.46 31.19 48.29
C LEU A 236 -16.98 31.39 48.26
N LEU A 237 -17.75 30.36 47.88
CA LEU A 237 -19.22 30.40 47.91
C LEU A 237 -19.75 30.55 49.34
N ASN A 238 -19.15 29.86 50.31
CA ASN A 238 -19.49 30.02 51.72
C ASN A 238 -19.19 31.43 52.22
N LEU A 239 -18.08 32.03 51.80
CA LEU A 239 -17.73 33.42 52.11
C LEU A 239 -18.76 34.40 51.54
N ILE A 240 -19.18 34.22 50.28
CA ILE A 240 -20.22 35.02 49.63
C ILE A 240 -21.56 34.83 50.36
N ALA A 241 -21.92 33.59 50.68
CA ALA A 241 -23.16 33.27 51.38
C ALA A 241 -23.22 33.89 52.78
N ASP A 242 -22.07 34.01 53.47
CA ASP A 242 -21.98 34.65 54.79
C ASP A 242 -22.23 36.16 54.74
N ILE A 243 -22.04 36.82 53.59
CA ILE A 243 -22.39 38.25 53.40
C ILE A 243 -23.91 38.46 53.50
N TYR A 244 -24.68 37.51 52.98
CA TYR A 244 -26.15 37.58 52.96
C TYR A 244 -26.79 36.99 54.22
N ARG A 245 -26.00 36.49 55.16
CA ARG A 245 -26.50 35.79 56.35
C ARG A 245 -26.94 36.78 57.44
N PRO A 246 -28.18 36.69 57.96
CA PRO A 246 -28.63 37.50 59.08
C PRO A 246 -27.83 37.19 60.36
N ARG A 247 -27.23 38.21 60.98
CA ARG A 247 -26.45 38.06 62.22
C ARG A 247 -27.36 38.19 63.44
N THR A 248 -27.71 37.08 64.08
CA THR A 248 -28.44 37.06 65.35
C THR A 248 -27.49 37.16 66.54
N ALA A 249 -27.84 37.95 67.56
CA ALA A 249 -27.04 38.09 68.76
C ALA A 249 -27.00 36.75 69.54
N GLY A 250 -25.80 36.29 69.89
CA GLY A 250 -25.60 35.07 70.70
C GLY A 250 -25.35 33.77 69.93
N VAL A 251 -25.42 33.78 68.59
CA VAL A 251 -25.06 32.61 67.76
C VAL A 251 -23.66 32.82 67.17
N GLU A 252 -22.73 31.91 67.45
CA GLU A 252 -21.36 32.00 66.93
C GLU A 252 -21.35 31.80 65.40
N PRO A 253 -20.65 32.65 64.63
CA PRO A 253 -20.62 32.55 63.18
C PRO A 253 -19.82 31.32 62.73
N ARG A 254 -20.38 30.52 61.81
CA ARG A 254 -19.67 29.41 61.18
C ARG A 254 -18.61 29.98 60.25
N ALA A 255 -17.37 29.51 60.36
CA ALA A 255 -16.29 30.02 59.53
C ALA A 255 -16.50 29.65 58.04
N ALA A 256 -16.14 30.55 57.13
CA ALA A 256 -16.30 30.34 55.69
C ALA A 256 -15.50 29.13 55.16
N PHE A 257 -14.37 28.80 55.81
CA PHE A 257 -13.54 27.63 55.49
C PHE A 257 -14.01 26.33 56.15
N ASP A 258 -15.17 26.32 56.81
CA ASP A 258 -15.84 25.08 57.24
C ASP A 258 -16.55 24.44 56.03
N SER A 259 -15.83 23.58 55.31
CA SER A 259 -16.35 22.86 54.13
C SER A 259 -17.51 21.93 54.52
N ARG A 260 -18.65 22.12 53.87
CA ARG A 260 -19.83 21.28 53.98
C ARG A 260 -19.61 19.95 53.25
N LEU A 261 -18.96 19.97 52.09
CA LEU A 261 -18.61 18.76 51.33
C LEU A 261 -17.72 17.82 52.16
N LEU A 262 -16.72 18.35 52.86
CA LEU A 262 -15.87 17.57 53.76
C LEU A 262 -16.56 17.24 55.08
N GLY A 263 -17.43 18.15 55.56
CA GLY A 263 -18.30 17.92 56.70
C GLY A 263 -19.13 16.65 56.57
N MET A 264 -19.60 16.31 55.35
CA MET A 264 -20.47 15.14 55.07
C MET A 264 -19.88 13.81 55.52
N PHE A 265 -18.56 13.72 55.54
CA PHE A 265 -17.83 12.53 55.94
C PHE A 265 -17.35 12.58 57.39
N ALA A 266 -17.27 13.77 57.99
CA ALA A 266 -16.71 13.99 59.34
C ALA A 266 -17.75 13.86 60.46
N GLU A 267 -19.03 14.12 60.17
CA GLU A 267 -20.10 14.04 61.17
C GLU A 267 -20.87 12.71 61.09
N PRO A 268 -21.22 12.07 62.23
CA PRO A 268 -21.93 10.78 62.26
C PRO A 268 -23.41 10.84 61.81
N GLY A 269 -23.89 11.98 61.28
CA GLY A 269 -25.29 12.18 60.87
C GLY A 269 -25.62 11.86 59.40
N GLY A 270 -24.62 11.58 58.57
CA GLY A 270 -24.79 11.28 57.14
C GLY A 270 -25.16 12.49 56.25
N PHE A 271 -25.06 12.30 54.92
CA PHE A 271 -25.28 13.34 53.90
C PHE A 271 -26.63 14.08 54.04
N VAL A 272 -27.69 13.34 54.38
CA VAL A 272 -29.07 13.84 54.42
C VAL A 272 -29.29 14.83 55.58
N ALA A 273 -28.64 14.60 56.73
CA ALA A 273 -28.73 15.50 57.88
C ALA A 273 -28.07 16.86 57.58
N GLN A 274 -26.99 16.87 56.79
CA GLN A 274 -26.26 18.08 56.44
C GLN A 274 -26.90 18.88 55.32
N ILE A 275 -27.54 18.24 54.35
CA ILE A 275 -28.40 18.95 53.40
C ILE A 275 -29.53 19.65 54.16
N ASN A 276 -30.19 18.94 55.09
CA ASN A 276 -31.22 19.52 55.93
C ASN A 276 -30.70 20.67 56.80
N GLU A 277 -29.54 20.50 57.45
CA GLU A 277 -28.92 21.57 58.23
C GLU A 277 -28.55 22.76 57.35
N ALA A 278 -28.00 22.54 56.16
CA ALA A 278 -27.63 23.60 55.22
C ALA A 278 -28.84 24.37 54.68
N PHE A 279 -29.94 23.70 54.31
CA PHE A 279 -31.17 24.36 53.88
C PHE A 279 -31.85 25.09 55.05
N ASN A 280 -31.96 24.45 56.22
CA ASN A 280 -32.55 25.08 57.42
C ASN A 280 -31.74 26.28 57.90
N TYR A 281 -30.41 26.21 57.82
CA TYR A 281 -29.49 27.26 58.22
C TYR A 281 -29.43 28.41 57.21
N GLN A 282 -29.44 28.11 55.90
CA GLN A 282 -29.33 29.11 54.84
C GLN A 282 -30.63 29.89 54.62
N PHE A 283 -31.79 29.24 54.81
CA PHE A 283 -33.08 29.84 54.50
C PHE A 283 -34.05 30.00 55.68
N GLY A 284 -33.74 29.43 56.86
CA GLY A 284 -34.55 29.61 58.06
C GLY A 284 -35.92 28.90 58.08
N PHE A 285 -36.22 28.03 57.11
CA PHE A 285 -37.48 27.25 57.03
C PHE A 285 -37.22 25.72 57.05
N GLN A 286 -38.05 24.96 57.77
CA GLN A 286 -37.90 23.50 57.95
C GLN A 286 -38.48 22.70 56.78
N VAL A 287 -37.73 22.58 55.67
CA VAL A 287 -38.17 21.84 54.46
C VAL A 287 -38.36 20.34 54.73
N SER A 288 -37.69 19.81 55.76
CA SER A 288 -37.71 18.40 56.11
C SER A 288 -39.05 17.89 56.64
N GLN A 289 -39.96 18.77 57.07
CA GLN A 289 -41.29 18.39 57.57
C GLN A 289 -42.36 18.30 56.47
N THR A 290 -42.04 18.71 55.24
CA THR A 290 -42.99 18.63 54.13
C THR A 290 -43.15 17.18 53.66
N TRP A 291 -44.39 16.75 53.41
CA TRP A 291 -44.71 15.39 52.92
C TRP A 291 -43.88 15.00 51.68
N PHE A 292 -43.60 15.94 50.78
CA PHE A 292 -42.76 15.74 49.59
C PHE A 292 -41.35 15.24 49.92
N TYR A 293 -40.73 15.78 50.97
CA TYR A 293 -39.37 15.41 51.37
C TYR A 293 -39.32 13.99 51.95
N GLN A 294 -40.32 13.62 52.76
CA GLN A 294 -40.43 12.26 53.33
C GLN A 294 -40.71 11.21 52.24
N LEU A 295 -41.54 11.56 51.24
CA LEU A 295 -41.77 10.70 50.08
C LEU A 295 -40.49 10.54 49.24
N PHE A 296 -39.78 11.64 48.96
CA PHE A 296 -38.55 11.61 48.18
C PHE A 296 -37.46 10.73 48.84
N GLN A 297 -37.24 10.89 50.15
CA GLN A 297 -36.27 10.08 50.90
C GLN A 297 -36.65 8.59 50.93
N ARG A 298 -37.94 8.27 51.07
CA ARG A 298 -38.43 6.88 51.08
C ARG A 298 -38.41 6.25 49.68
N ALA A 299 -38.61 7.02 48.62
CA ALA A 299 -38.71 6.53 47.25
C ALA A 299 -37.36 6.44 46.54
N VAL A 300 -36.40 7.33 46.83
CA VAL A 300 -35.10 7.39 46.12
C VAL A 300 -34.29 6.11 46.28
N ILE A 301 -34.22 5.53 47.48
CA ILE A 301 -33.44 4.31 47.72
C ILE A 301 -34.04 3.10 46.98
N PRO A 302 -35.34 2.75 47.14
CA PRO A 302 -35.93 1.62 46.41
C PRO A 302 -36.01 1.88 44.91
N LEU A 303 -36.22 3.13 44.45
CA LEU A 303 -36.21 3.46 43.03
C LEU A 303 -34.80 3.39 42.45
N GLY A 304 -33.78 3.79 43.21
CA GLY A 304 -32.37 3.62 42.86
C GLY A 304 -31.99 2.14 42.76
N TRP A 305 -32.36 1.32 43.75
CA TRP A 305 -32.17 -0.13 43.68
C TRP A 305 -32.96 -0.78 42.56
N ALA A 306 -34.19 -0.35 42.30
CA ALA A 306 -34.99 -0.81 41.17
C ALA A 306 -34.35 -0.40 39.83
N GLY A 307 -33.77 0.80 39.74
CA GLY A 307 -33.02 1.27 38.59
C GLY A 307 -31.73 0.46 38.36
N VAL A 308 -30.95 0.21 39.40
CA VAL A 308 -29.75 -0.65 39.34
C VAL A 308 -30.13 -2.07 38.95
N LEU A 309 -31.18 -2.63 39.54
CA LEU A 309 -31.70 -3.96 39.19
C LEU A 309 -32.20 -4.00 37.75
N ALA A 310 -32.89 -2.96 37.28
CA ALA A 310 -33.35 -2.85 35.90
C ALA A 310 -32.19 -2.76 34.92
N LEU A 311 -31.16 -1.96 35.22
CA LEU A 311 -29.92 -1.87 34.42
C LEU A 311 -29.18 -3.21 34.42
N TRP A 312 -29.13 -3.90 35.55
CA TRP A 312 -28.54 -5.22 35.66
C TRP A 312 -29.31 -6.27 34.85
N LEU A 313 -30.64 -6.28 34.93
CA LEU A 313 -31.51 -7.14 34.12
C LEU A 313 -31.41 -6.82 32.64
N LEU A 314 -31.21 -5.56 32.25
CA LEU A 314 -30.99 -5.16 30.86
C LEU A 314 -29.76 -5.84 30.24
N THR A 315 -28.74 -6.17 31.05
CA THR A 315 -27.56 -6.95 30.59
C THR A 315 -27.89 -8.41 30.21
N SER A 316 -29.12 -8.87 30.49
CA SER A 316 -29.64 -10.19 30.09
C SER A 316 -30.09 -10.22 28.63
N ILE A 317 -30.34 -9.05 28.03
CA ILE A 317 -30.83 -8.93 26.65
C ILE A 317 -29.63 -8.90 25.70
N VAL A 318 -29.62 -9.82 24.73
CA VAL A 318 -28.63 -9.86 23.65
C VAL A 318 -29.35 -9.67 22.33
N ILE A 319 -28.91 -8.70 21.55
CA ILE A 319 -29.41 -8.44 20.20
C ILE A 319 -28.26 -8.75 19.25
N VAL A 320 -28.50 -9.66 18.31
CA VAL A 320 -27.54 -10.08 17.29
C VAL A 320 -27.99 -9.54 15.95
N GLU A 321 -27.13 -8.77 15.28
CA GLU A 321 -27.46 -8.15 14.00
C GLU A 321 -27.44 -9.16 12.82
N PRO A 322 -28.05 -8.84 11.66
CA PRO A 322 -28.15 -9.75 10.51
C PRO A 322 -26.84 -10.35 9.99
N HIS A 323 -25.70 -9.69 10.24
CA HIS A 323 -24.38 -10.09 9.75
C HIS A 323 -23.49 -10.71 10.84
N GLU A 324 -24.02 -10.85 12.05
CA GLU A 324 -23.31 -11.29 13.25
C GLU A 324 -23.81 -12.65 13.73
N HIS A 325 -22.95 -13.34 14.46
CA HIS A 325 -23.31 -14.50 15.27
C HIS A 325 -22.72 -14.33 16.66
N ALA A 326 -23.45 -14.80 17.68
CA ALA A 326 -23.01 -14.70 19.06
C ALA A 326 -22.76 -16.07 19.71
N ILE A 327 -21.71 -16.13 20.53
CA ILE A 327 -21.44 -17.23 21.45
C ILE A 327 -21.73 -16.77 22.86
N VAL A 328 -22.53 -17.56 23.58
CA VAL A 328 -22.76 -17.34 25.00
C VAL A 328 -21.78 -18.17 25.82
N VAL A 329 -21.03 -17.49 26.67
CA VAL A 329 -20.06 -18.07 27.60
C VAL A 329 -20.64 -17.99 29.01
N SER A 330 -20.77 -19.13 29.67
CA SER A 330 -21.23 -19.27 31.05
C SER A 330 -20.09 -19.79 31.91
N TRP A 331 -19.64 -19.00 32.88
CA TRP A 331 -18.50 -19.34 33.75
C TRP A 331 -17.23 -19.80 32.99
N GLY A 332 -16.98 -19.21 31.81
CA GLY A 332 -15.86 -19.57 30.94
C GLY A 332 -16.10 -20.80 30.03
N ARG A 333 -17.24 -21.48 30.15
CA ARG A 333 -17.64 -22.58 29.24
C ARG A 333 -18.65 -22.09 28.22
N GLN A 334 -18.48 -22.47 26.95
CA GLN A 334 -19.45 -22.15 25.92
C GLN A 334 -20.72 -22.99 26.08
N VAL A 335 -21.87 -22.32 26.12
CA VAL A 335 -23.18 -22.96 26.26
C VAL A 335 -23.67 -23.48 24.92
N ASN A 336 -23.29 -22.83 23.82
CA ASN A 336 -23.80 -23.12 22.49
C ASN A 336 -22.66 -23.29 21.45
N PRO A 337 -21.83 -24.33 21.58
CA PRO A 337 -20.71 -24.57 20.67
C PRO A 337 -21.17 -25.04 19.27
N ASP A 338 -22.20 -25.88 19.20
CA ASP A 338 -22.61 -26.52 17.94
C ASP A 338 -23.52 -25.64 17.06
N ARG A 339 -24.21 -24.65 17.65
CA ARG A 339 -25.17 -23.80 16.93
C ARG A 339 -25.15 -22.35 17.41
N PRO A 340 -24.12 -21.56 17.05
CA PRO A 340 -24.04 -20.15 17.43
C PRO A 340 -25.34 -19.38 17.18
N LEU A 341 -25.66 -18.43 18.04
CA LEU A 341 -26.89 -17.64 17.94
C LEU A 341 -26.82 -16.78 16.68
N GLY A 342 -27.71 -17.03 15.73
CA GLY A 342 -27.86 -16.20 14.52
C GLY A 342 -28.62 -14.90 14.81
N PRO A 343 -28.96 -14.12 13.77
CA PRO A 343 -29.61 -12.83 13.93
C PRO A 343 -30.93 -12.90 14.70
N GLY A 344 -31.11 -12.04 15.71
CA GLY A 344 -32.31 -12.04 16.54
C GLY A 344 -32.08 -11.52 17.96
N MET A 345 -33.16 -11.48 18.75
CA MET A 345 -33.13 -11.11 20.16
C MET A 345 -33.16 -12.37 21.02
N TYR A 346 -32.18 -12.50 21.92
CA TYR A 346 -32.04 -13.63 22.84
C TYR A 346 -31.92 -13.14 24.27
N PHE A 347 -32.27 -14.02 25.21
CA PHE A 347 -32.12 -13.79 26.63
C PHE A 347 -31.03 -14.71 27.19
N LYS A 348 -30.07 -14.11 27.88
CA LYS A 348 -29.01 -14.79 28.65
C LYS A 348 -29.12 -14.41 30.13
N TRP A 349 -28.36 -15.07 30.99
CA TRP A 349 -28.23 -14.64 32.37
C TRP A 349 -27.48 -13.29 32.47
N PRO A 350 -27.86 -12.42 33.42
CA PRO A 350 -27.21 -11.13 33.58
C PRO A 350 -25.72 -11.29 33.94
N TYR A 351 -24.91 -10.32 33.53
CA TYR A 351 -23.48 -10.29 33.88
C TYR A 351 -23.33 -10.25 35.41
N PRO A 352 -22.42 -11.04 36.04
CA PRO A 352 -21.27 -11.72 35.47
C PRO A 352 -21.46 -13.22 35.17
N PHE A 353 -22.67 -13.77 35.26
CA PHE A 353 -22.88 -15.21 35.12
C PHE A 353 -22.72 -15.69 33.67
N GLU A 354 -23.25 -14.91 32.72
CA GLU A 354 -23.11 -15.17 31.30
C GLU A 354 -22.68 -13.91 30.54
N SER A 355 -21.74 -14.06 29.62
CA SER A 355 -21.35 -13.06 28.63
C SER A 355 -21.72 -13.55 27.23
N ALA A 356 -22.11 -12.63 26.35
CA ALA A 356 -22.31 -12.92 24.93
C ALA A 356 -21.21 -12.21 24.15
N GLU A 357 -20.40 -12.99 23.45
CA GLU A 357 -19.38 -12.50 22.54
C GLU A 357 -19.95 -12.52 21.12
N ILE A 358 -20.02 -11.35 20.50
CA ILE A 358 -20.64 -11.14 19.19
C ILE A 358 -19.53 -10.99 18.16
N PHE A 359 -19.62 -11.75 17.07
CA PHE A 359 -18.62 -11.76 16.01
C PHE A 359 -19.26 -11.53 14.65
N ASN A 360 -18.61 -10.71 13.83
CA ASN A 360 -19.03 -10.45 12.47
C ASN A 360 -18.57 -11.57 11.53
N THR A 361 -19.49 -12.47 11.20
CA THR A 361 -19.20 -13.65 10.35
C THR A 361 -19.35 -13.38 8.85
N GLN A 362 -20.14 -12.39 8.45
CA GLN A 362 -20.42 -12.13 7.03
C GLN A 362 -19.49 -11.08 6.41
N LYS A 363 -18.78 -10.29 7.22
CA LYS A 363 -17.81 -9.31 6.72
C LYS A 363 -16.52 -10.00 6.28
N LEU A 364 -16.14 -9.76 5.03
CA LEU A 364 -14.80 -10.04 4.54
C LEU A 364 -13.83 -9.10 5.23
N GLN A 365 -12.88 -9.67 5.95
CA GLN A 365 -11.76 -8.95 6.54
C GLN A 365 -10.55 -9.07 5.62
N GLN A 366 -9.74 -8.02 5.55
CA GLN A 366 -8.53 -7.98 4.76
C GLN A 366 -7.35 -7.65 5.68
N MET A 367 -6.28 -8.40 5.53
CA MET A 367 -4.97 -8.03 6.07
C MET A 367 -3.97 -7.90 4.93
N ALA A 368 -3.12 -6.87 5.00
CA ALA A 368 -1.99 -6.72 4.09
C ALA A 368 -0.76 -7.42 4.70
N ILE A 369 -0.06 -8.21 3.90
CA ILE A 369 1.21 -8.84 4.24
C ILE A 369 2.26 -8.26 3.31
N GLY A 370 3.46 -7.97 3.84
CA GLY A 370 4.53 -7.33 3.07
C GLY A 370 4.77 -5.85 3.38
N ARG A 371 4.05 -5.25 4.33
CA ARG A 371 4.30 -3.90 4.87
C ARG A 371 4.89 -4.00 6.28
N LYS A 372 5.82 -3.11 6.63
CA LYS A 372 6.52 -3.08 7.94
C LYS A 372 5.71 -2.37 9.03
N SER A 373 4.78 -1.50 8.65
CA SER A 373 3.92 -0.75 9.58
C SER A 373 2.45 -0.97 9.23
N ASP A 374 1.80 -1.81 10.02
CA ASP A 374 0.33 -1.90 10.11
C ASP A 374 -0.16 -1.30 11.44
N ALA A 375 0.67 -0.50 12.13
CA ALA A 375 0.20 0.25 13.29
C ALA A 375 -0.97 1.12 12.81
N ASP A 376 -2.05 1.13 13.59
CA ASP A 376 -3.31 1.85 13.40
C ASP A 376 -3.10 3.37 13.24
N ASP A 377 -2.38 3.78 12.19
CA ASP A 377 -2.32 5.15 11.76
C ASP A 377 -3.66 5.43 11.09
N GLU A 378 -4.57 5.98 11.89
CA GLU A 378 -5.76 6.75 11.52
C GLU A 378 -5.49 7.88 10.49
N HIS A 379 -4.30 7.94 9.89
CA HIS A 379 -3.99 8.73 8.70
C HIS A 379 -4.41 7.98 7.43
N GLY A 380 -5.66 7.55 7.40
CA GLY A 380 -6.38 7.46 6.14
C GLY A 380 -6.54 8.88 5.59
N ASP A 381 -6.28 9.04 4.30
CA ASP A 381 -6.74 10.16 3.46
C ASP A 381 -5.79 11.34 3.18
N ASP A 382 -4.46 11.19 3.23
CA ASP A 382 -3.54 12.22 2.67
C ASP A 382 -2.89 11.82 1.32
N TYR A 383 -3.31 10.70 0.72
CA TYR A 383 -3.00 10.42 -0.68
C TYR A 383 -3.94 11.21 -1.59
N ALA A 384 -3.50 12.40 -1.96
CA ALA A 384 -4.12 13.21 -3.01
C ALA A 384 -4.41 12.32 -4.24
N GLN A 385 -5.70 12.17 -4.55
CA GLN A 385 -6.17 11.55 -5.80
C GLN A 385 -5.44 12.22 -6.98
N GLY A 386 -4.51 11.50 -7.61
CA GLY A 386 -3.76 12.00 -8.77
C GLY A 386 -2.23 11.93 -8.72
N GLN A 387 -1.61 11.53 -7.60
CA GLN A 387 -0.17 11.26 -7.61
C GLN A 387 0.15 9.93 -8.30
N VAL A 388 1.01 9.98 -9.31
CA VAL A 388 1.51 8.79 -10.01
C VAL A 388 2.47 8.06 -9.09
N LEU A 389 2.03 6.95 -8.51
CA LEU A 389 2.87 6.03 -7.75
C LEU A 389 3.87 5.37 -8.71
N GLN A 390 5.13 5.80 -8.64
CA GLN A 390 6.23 5.17 -9.37
C GLN A 390 6.98 4.19 -8.48
N TRP A 391 7.28 2.98 -8.96
CA TRP A 391 8.01 1.94 -8.22
C TRP A 391 9.39 2.37 -7.68
N THR A 392 9.87 3.55 -8.08
CA THR A 392 11.10 4.18 -7.58
C THR A 392 10.92 4.97 -6.28
N ASP A 393 9.70 5.21 -5.81
CA ASP A 393 9.45 5.94 -4.58
C ASP A 393 9.72 5.06 -3.35
N GLN A 394 10.28 5.65 -2.29
CA GLN A 394 10.63 4.94 -1.06
C GLN A 394 9.41 4.55 -0.22
N ARG A 395 8.34 5.35 -0.27
CA ARG A 395 7.09 5.11 0.44
C ARG A 395 5.95 4.90 -0.56
N HIS A 396 5.86 3.69 -1.10
CA HIS A 396 4.72 3.29 -1.90
C HIS A 396 3.46 3.19 -1.03
N GLY A 397 2.55 4.16 -1.17
CA GLY A 397 1.34 4.24 -0.35
C GLY A 397 1.58 4.49 1.15
N GLY A 398 2.74 5.05 1.52
CA GLY A 398 2.99 5.58 2.88
C GLY A 398 3.66 4.67 3.88
N SER A 399 3.62 3.36 3.63
CA SER A 399 4.22 2.36 4.49
C SER A 399 5.54 1.85 3.91
N ASP A 400 6.49 1.54 4.78
CA ASP A 400 7.70 0.82 4.36
C ASP A 400 7.35 -0.61 3.96
N GLU A 401 7.78 -1.03 2.78
CA GLU A 401 7.59 -2.41 2.29
C GLU A 401 8.69 -3.36 2.77
N PHE A 402 8.37 -4.65 2.81
CA PHE A 402 9.29 -5.72 3.16
C PHE A 402 10.04 -6.24 1.93
N ASN A 403 11.35 -6.37 2.05
CA ASN A 403 12.22 -6.92 1.01
C ASN A 403 12.18 -8.45 1.07
N PHE A 404 11.52 -9.08 0.09
CA PHE A 404 11.52 -10.54 -0.05
C PHE A 404 12.72 -11.01 -0.85
N ILE A 405 13.40 -12.01 -0.31
CA ILE A 405 14.45 -12.74 -0.99
C ILE A 405 13.80 -13.77 -1.92
N ILE A 406 14.22 -13.74 -3.17
CA ILE A 406 13.67 -14.57 -4.24
C ILE A 406 14.76 -15.38 -4.89
N ALA A 407 14.43 -16.64 -5.16
CA ALA A 407 15.34 -17.55 -5.80
C ALA A 407 15.66 -17.04 -7.21
N PRO A 408 16.93 -17.08 -7.64
CA PRO A 408 17.26 -16.88 -9.04
C PRO A 408 16.54 -17.92 -9.89
N LEU A 409 16.24 -17.55 -11.14
CA LEU A 409 15.75 -18.47 -12.16
C LEU A 409 16.73 -19.65 -12.24
N ALA A 410 16.44 -20.73 -11.52
CA ALA A 410 17.07 -22.01 -11.78
C ALA A 410 16.72 -22.30 -13.23
N VAL A 411 17.74 -22.50 -14.08
CA VAL A 411 17.58 -22.88 -15.48
C VAL A 411 16.70 -24.13 -15.51
N ALA A 412 15.39 -23.93 -15.60
CA ALA A 412 14.36 -24.95 -15.67
C ALA A 412 14.37 -25.45 -17.11
N GLY A 413 15.48 -26.08 -17.46
CA GLY A 413 15.85 -26.45 -18.81
C GLY A 413 16.95 -27.50 -18.76
N GLY A 414 16.62 -28.68 -18.24
CA GLY A 414 17.26 -29.95 -18.59
C GLY A 414 18.80 -30.02 -18.66
N ALA A 415 19.54 -29.35 -17.78
CA ALA A 415 20.99 -29.51 -17.73
C ALA A 415 21.34 -30.83 -17.01
N ARG A 416 21.85 -31.80 -17.76
CA ARG A 416 22.25 -33.14 -17.31
C ARG A 416 23.52 -33.20 -16.45
N ASP A 417 24.10 -32.06 -16.07
CA ASP A 417 25.37 -32.03 -15.34
C ASP A 417 25.23 -31.44 -13.93
N ALA A 418 25.06 -32.32 -12.96
CA ALA A 418 24.96 -32.01 -11.52
C ALA A 418 26.21 -31.32 -10.94
N ALA A 419 27.35 -31.37 -11.64
CA ALA A 419 28.60 -30.74 -11.21
C ALA A 419 28.67 -29.25 -11.59
N ALA A 420 28.14 -28.84 -12.75
CA ALA A 420 28.11 -27.43 -13.17
C ALA A 420 27.08 -26.61 -12.39
N THR A 421 25.98 -27.25 -11.95
CA THR A 421 24.95 -26.63 -11.11
C THR A 421 25.45 -26.23 -9.73
N ALA A 422 26.48 -26.88 -9.19
CA ALA A 422 27.01 -26.59 -7.84
C ALA A 422 27.86 -25.31 -7.77
N ASP A 423 28.56 -24.95 -8.86
CA ASP A 423 29.32 -23.70 -8.93
C ASP A 423 28.43 -22.51 -9.33
N LEU A 424 27.44 -22.73 -10.20
CA LEU A 424 26.40 -21.74 -10.51
C LEU A 424 25.50 -21.43 -9.30
N ALA A 425 25.23 -22.41 -8.42
CA ALA A 425 24.48 -22.18 -7.20
C ALA A 425 25.24 -21.35 -6.16
N ARG A 426 26.58 -21.35 -6.17
CA ARG A 426 27.42 -20.58 -5.25
C ARG A 426 27.66 -19.13 -5.68
N SER A 427 27.49 -18.82 -6.97
CA SER A 427 27.61 -17.47 -7.53
C SER A 427 26.28 -16.87 -8.02
N SER A 428 25.17 -17.58 -7.78
CA SER A 428 23.86 -17.15 -8.27
C SER A 428 23.40 -15.88 -7.54
N PRO A 429 23.17 -14.77 -8.26
CA PRO A 429 22.70 -13.54 -7.64
C PRO A 429 21.32 -13.74 -7.04
N VAL A 430 21.15 -13.32 -5.79
CA VAL A 430 19.85 -13.34 -5.11
C VAL A 430 19.03 -12.13 -5.58
N HIS A 431 17.77 -12.34 -5.95
CA HIS A 431 16.88 -11.23 -6.30
C HIS A 431 16.12 -10.74 -5.06
N ILE A 432 15.95 -9.42 -4.98
CA ILE A 432 15.12 -8.78 -3.97
C ILE A 432 13.92 -8.16 -4.68
N LEU A 433 12.72 -8.66 -4.36
CA LEU A 433 11.46 -8.02 -4.76
C LEU A 433 10.71 -7.58 -3.51
N ARG A 434 9.95 -6.50 -3.66
CA ARG A 434 8.94 -6.09 -2.72
C ARG A 434 7.60 -6.57 -3.24
N MET A 435 6.78 -7.12 -2.34
CA MET A 435 5.44 -7.56 -2.69
C MET A 435 4.45 -7.29 -1.56
N THR A 436 3.36 -6.61 -1.88
CA THR A 436 2.19 -6.53 -1.02
C THR A 436 1.18 -7.61 -1.40
N VAL A 437 0.81 -8.44 -0.42
CA VAL A 437 -0.18 -9.50 -0.56
C VAL A 437 -1.40 -9.20 0.29
N ALA A 438 -2.55 -9.08 -0.34
CA ALA A 438 -3.83 -8.93 0.35
C ALA A 438 -4.41 -10.31 0.65
N VAL A 439 -4.54 -10.65 1.92
CA VAL A 439 -5.19 -11.87 2.40
C VAL A 439 -6.58 -11.50 2.88
N GLN A 440 -7.59 -11.93 2.14
CA GLN A 440 -8.99 -11.75 2.48
C GLN A 440 -9.54 -13.04 3.09
N TYR A 441 -10.12 -12.90 4.27
CA TYR A 441 -10.62 -14.02 5.05
C TYR A 441 -11.95 -13.65 5.70
N ARG A 442 -12.69 -14.68 6.09
CA ARG A 442 -13.95 -14.52 6.82
C ARG A 442 -14.06 -15.58 7.91
N LEU A 443 -14.91 -15.29 8.87
CA LEU A 443 -15.21 -16.19 9.97
C LEU A 443 -16.42 -17.06 9.60
N VAL A 444 -16.25 -18.39 9.64
CA VAL A 444 -17.32 -19.33 9.26
C VAL A 444 -18.30 -19.48 10.42
N PRO A 445 -19.61 -19.19 10.25
CA PRO A 445 -20.59 -19.25 11.35
C PRO A 445 -20.61 -20.58 12.08
N GLY A 446 -20.55 -21.70 11.35
CA GLY A 446 -20.59 -23.05 11.94
C GLY A 446 -19.34 -23.47 12.71
N ARG A 447 -18.27 -22.67 12.69
CA ARG A 447 -16.97 -22.95 13.34
C ARG A 447 -16.57 -21.88 14.36
N LEU A 448 -17.52 -21.07 14.81
CA LEU A 448 -17.26 -19.96 15.72
C LEU A 448 -16.74 -20.42 17.09
N ALA A 449 -17.15 -21.61 17.54
CA ALA A 449 -16.69 -22.21 18.79
C ALA A 449 -15.18 -22.51 18.77
N GLU A 450 -14.67 -22.95 17.62
CA GLU A 450 -13.26 -23.27 17.42
C GLU A 450 -12.40 -22.00 17.42
N PHE A 451 -12.91 -20.92 16.82
CA PHE A 451 -12.25 -19.61 16.79
C PHE A 451 -11.93 -19.06 18.18
N THR A 452 -12.81 -19.30 19.16
CA THR A 452 -12.67 -18.77 20.52
C THR A 452 -11.94 -19.72 21.49
N GLN A 453 -11.81 -21.02 21.16
CA GLN A 453 -11.20 -22.01 22.07
C GLN A 453 -9.80 -22.48 21.68
N VAL A 454 -9.46 -22.46 20.39
CA VAL A 454 -8.21 -23.10 19.93
C VAL A 454 -7.00 -22.20 20.14
N VAL A 455 -7.15 -20.88 19.91
CA VAL A 455 -6.05 -19.90 19.96
C VAL A 455 -6.57 -18.61 20.61
N ASP A 456 -5.71 -17.97 21.40
CA ASP A 456 -6.01 -16.70 22.08
C ASP A 456 -6.27 -15.54 21.08
N ASP A 457 -5.44 -15.43 20.04
CA ASP A 457 -5.61 -14.48 18.93
C ASP A 457 -5.47 -15.18 17.56
N PRO A 458 -6.58 -15.66 16.98
CA PRO A 458 -6.60 -16.27 15.65
C PRO A 458 -6.14 -15.36 14.52
N HIS A 459 -6.39 -14.05 14.61
CA HIS A 459 -6.02 -13.09 13.57
C HIS A 459 -4.50 -12.94 13.50
N LYS A 460 -3.84 -12.85 14.66
CA LYS A 460 -2.38 -12.82 14.76
C LYS A 460 -1.74 -14.13 14.30
N LEU A 461 -2.34 -15.28 14.59
CA LEU A 461 -1.87 -16.56 14.07
C LEU A 461 -1.96 -16.61 12.54
N LEU A 462 -3.12 -16.25 11.96
CA LEU A 462 -3.31 -16.21 10.52
C LEU A 462 -2.28 -15.30 9.85
N ARG A 463 -2.02 -14.13 10.43
CA ARG A 463 -0.99 -13.18 9.97
C ARG A 463 0.40 -13.83 9.99
N GLN A 464 0.80 -14.50 11.07
CA GLN A 464 2.10 -15.18 11.16
C GLN A 464 2.25 -16.31 10.14
N VAL A 465 1.19 -17.12 9.96
CA VAL A 465 1.16 -18.19 8.95
C VAL A 465 1.26 -17.61 7.55
N ALA A 466 0.53 -16.54 7.25
CA ALA A 466 0.59 -15.87 5.95
C ALA A 466 1.99 -15.31 5.66
N TRP A 467 2.63 -14.66 6.63
CA TRP A 467 4.03 -14.22 6.52
C TRP A 467 4.98 -15.38 6.24
N GLN A 468 4.86 -16.48 6.99
CA GLN A 468 5.72 -17.64 6.83
C GLN A 468 5.57 -18.29 5.44
N GLU A 469 4.33 -18.49 4.99
CA GLU A 469 4.06 -19.08 3.67
C GLU A 469 4.49 -18.14 2.54
N LEU A 470 4.34 -16.84 2.70
CA LEU A 470 4.81 -15.87 1.70
C LEU A 470 6.34 -15.89 1.55
N ILE A 471 7.09 -15.96 2.65
CA ILE A 471 8.56 -16.08 2.62
C ILE A 471 8.99 -17.40 1.95
N ARG A 472 8.30 -18.51 2.25
CA ARG A 472 8.58 -19.80 1.57
C ARG A 472 8.22 -19.76 0.09
N PHE A 473 7.13 -19.07 -0.25
CA PHE A 473 6.68 -18.92 -1.62
C PHE A 473 7.67 -18.08 -2.43
N SER A 474 8.14 -16.94 -1.89
CA SER A 474 9.15 -16.11 -2.54
C SER A 474 10.47 -16.87 -2.76
N ALA A 475 10.88 -17.69 -1.79
CA ALA A 475 12.08 -18.51 -1.91
C ALA A 475 11.95 -19.70 -2.89
N SER A 476 10.75 -20.06 -3.36
CA SER A 476 10.52 -21.20 -4.25
C SER A 476 10.13 -20.83 -5.68
N HIS A 477 9.94 -19.54 -5.97
CA HIS A 477 9.58 -19.05 -7.30
C HIS A 477 10.65 -18.10 -7.80
N ASP A 478 10.69 -17.95 -9.13
CA ASP A 478 11.56 -17.00 -9.80
C ASP A 478 10.92 -15.61 -9.90
N ALA A 479 11.76 -14.57 -9.95
CA ALA A 479 11.35 -13.18 -10.03
C ALA A 479 10.52 -12.84 -11.28
N LEU A 480 10.93 -13.32 -12.47
CA LEU A 480 10.21 -13.06 -13.72
C LEU A 480 8.88 -13.80 -13.76
N SER A 481 8.84 -15.01 -13.20
CA SER A 481 7.62 -15.83 -13.12
C SER A 481 6.55 -15.15 -12.25
N LEU A 482 6.96 -14.56 -11.12
CA LEU A 482 6.07 -13.79 -10.24
C LEU A 482 5.60 -12.46 -10.84
N LEU A 483 6.39 -11.85 -11.73
CA LEU A 483 6.02 -10.64 -12.46
C LEU A 483 5.19 -10.93 -13.72
N GLY A 484 5.29 -12.14 -14.25
CA GLY A 484 4.66 -12.58 -15.50
C GLY A 484 3.47 -13.52 -15.29
N ASP A 485 3.55 -14.70 -15.91
CA ASP A 485 2.39 -15.58 -16.10
C ASP A 485 1.90 -16.27 -14.82
N GLU A 486 2.79 -16.58 -13.89
CA GLU A 486 2.44 -17.30 -12.65
C GLU A 486 1.77 -16.40 -11.61
N ARG A 487 1.82 -15.07 -11.78
CA ARG A 487 1.15 -14.13 -10.87
C ARG A 487 -0.34 -14.45 -10.68
N ARG A 488 -0.99 -14.92 -11.75
CA ARG A 488 -2.43 -15.25 -11.76
C ARG A 488 -2.76 -16.48 -10.90
N THR A 489 -1.88 -17.47 -10.90
CA THR A 489 -2.07 -18.74 -10.16
C THR A 489 -1.41 -18.72 -8.79
N ALA A 490 -0.47 -17.78 -8.55
CA ALA A 490 0.21 -17.57 -7.28
C ALA A 490 -0.77 -17.36 -6.12
N GLY A 491 -1.83 -16.57 -6.34
CA GLY A 491 -2.85 -16.30 -5.34
C GLY A 491 -3.60 -17.56 -4.88
N GLU A 492 -4.07 -18.38 -5.82
CA GLU A 492 -4.76 -19.64 -5.50
C GLU A 492 -3.85 -20.64 -4.80
N ASN A 493 -2.60 -20.74 -5.25
CA ASN A 493 -1.57 -21.59 -4.63
C ASN A 493 -1.28 -21.15 -3.19
N LEU A 494 -1.09 -19.85 -2.95
CA LEU A 494 -0.86 -19.29 -1.62
C LEU A 494 -2.08 -19.48 -0.72
N ARG A 495 -3.29 -19.24 -1.21
CA ARG A 495 -4.54 -19.49 -0.46
C ARG A 495 -4.60 -20.93 0.06
N GLY A 496 -4.34 -21.90 -0.82
CA GLY A 496 -4.34 -23.32 -0.46
C GLY A 496 -3.19 -23.71 0.48
N ARG A 497 -2.02 -23.06 0.40
CA ARG A 497 -0.90 -23.28 1.32
C ARG A 497 -1.18 -22.69 2.71
N ILE A 498 -1.67 -21.46 2.79
CA ILE A 498 -2.01 -20.77 4.03
C ILE A 498 -3.09 -21.56 4.79
N GLN A 499 -4.18 -21.96 4.13
CA GLN A 499 -5.25 -22.73 4.80
C GLN A 499 -4.74 -24.08 5.34
N ARG A 500 -3.91 -24.80 4.56
CA ARG A 500 -3.31 -26.07 5.01
C ARG A 500 -2.33 -25.87 6.17
N ARG A 501 -1.50 -24.82 6.12
CA ARG A 501 -0.52 -24.51 7.16
C ARG A 501 -1.20 -24.10 8.46
N LEU A 502 -2.31 -23.35 8.37
CA LEU A 502 -3.14 -22.98 9.52
C LEU A 502 -3.63 -24.24 10.24
N LEU A 503 -4.24 -25.18 9.51
CA LEU A 503 -4.72 -26.47 10.04
C LEU A 503 -3.57 -27.30 10.66
N GLN A 504 -2.40 -27.32 10.03
CA GLN A 504 -1.25 -28.09 10.55
C GLN A 504 -0.69 -27.50 11.85
N THR A 505 -0.62 -26.17 11.96
CA THR A 505 -0.05 -25.49 13.14
C THR A 505 -0.94 -25.66 14.38
N THR A 506 -2.24 -25.83 14.20
CA THR A 506 -3.22 -26.08 15.28
C THR A 506 -3.51 -27.57 15.52
N GLY A 507 -2.69 -28.48 14.99
CA GLY A 507 -2.81 -29.92 15.23
C GLY A 507 -4.04 -30.55 14.55
N ASN A 508 -4.35 -30.15 13.32
CA ASN A 508 -5.52 -30.55 12.53
C ASN A 508 -6.87 -30.13 13.14
N ARG A 509 -6.88 -29.16 14.06
CA ARG A 509 -8.11 -28.49 14.50
C ARG A 509 -8.32 -27.24 13.68
N ASP A 510 -9.53 -27.03 13.21
CA ASP A 510 -9.87 -25.79 12.52
C ASP A 510 -9.85 -24.61 13.51
N VAL A 511 -9.58 -23.40 13.01
CA VAL A 511 -9.55 -22.15 13.80
C VAL A 511 -10.80 -21.31 13.50
N GLY A 512 -11.72 -21.83 12.70
CA GLY A 512 -12.94 -21.14 12.28
C GLY A 512 -12.75 -20.05 11.22
N LEU A 513 -11.51 -19.83 10.78
CA LEU A 513 -11.17 -18.88 9.73
C LEU A 513 -11.07 -19.56 8.36
N GLU A 514 -11.75 -18.97 7.38
CA GLU A 514 -11.67 -19.37 5.98
C GLU A 514 -10.95 -18.28 5.17
N VAL A 515 -9.84 -18.63 4.53
CA VAL A 515 -9.16 -17.75 3.58
C VAL A 515 -9.89 -17.81 2.23
N VAL A 516 -10.58 -16.72 1.91
CA VAL A 516 -11.42 -16.61 0.70
C VAL A 516 -10.56 -16.28 -0.51
N TYR A 517 -9.68 -15.30 -0.38
CA TYR A 517 -8.88 -14.80 -1.50
C TYR A 517 -7.49 -14.36 -1.03
N VAL A 518 -6.48 -14.61 -1.86
CA VAL A 518 -5.11 -14.13 -1.66
C VAL A 518 -4.66 -13.52 -2.98
N GLY A 519 -4.32 -12.23 -2.97
CA GLY A 519 -3.94 -11.49 -4.18
C GLY A 519 -2.57 -10.83 -4.04
N LEU A 520 -1.70 -11.06 -5.02
CA LEU A 520 -0.44 -10.33 -5.18
C LEU A 520 -0.72 -9.00 -5.88
N GLN A 521 -0.65 -7.88 -5.16
CA GLN A 521 -1.03 -6.56 -5.66
C GLN A 521 0.17 -5.80 -6.22
N GLU A 522 1.19 -5.59 -5.39
CA GLU A 522 2.29 -4.64 -5.67
C GLU A 522 3.63 -5.40 -5.75
N VAL A 523 3.88 -6.13 -6.83
CA VAL A 523 5.14 -6.88 -7.01
C VAL A 523 6.11 -6.04 -7.84
N HIS A 524 7.22 -5.60 -7.26
CA HIS A 524 8.26 -4.87 -8.01
C HIS A 524 9.67 -5.03 -7.39
N PRO A 525 10.73 -4.82 -8.18
CA PRO A 525 12.10 -4.82 -7.68
C PRO A 525 12.36 -3.72 -6.65
N GLU A 526 13.41 -3.90 -5.83
CA GLU A 526 13.95 -2.80 -5.05
C GLU A 526 14.45 -1.68 -5.98
N ARG A 527 14.30 -0.41 -5.56
CA ARG A 527 14.72 0.78 -6.32
C ARG A 527 16.13 0.69 -6.91
N SER A 528 17.10 0.17 -6.16
CA SER A 528 18.49 -0.01 -6.60
C SER A 528 18.60 -0.93 -7.82
N VAL A 529 17.78 -1.99 -7.86
CA VAL A 529 17.75 -3.01 -8.91
C VAL A 529 16.78 -2.63 -10.03
N ALA A 530 15.75 -1.82 -9.75
CA ALA A 530 14.71 -1.46 -10.72
C ALA A 530 15.28 -0.78 -11.98
N THR A 531 16.30 0.07 -11.85
CA THR A 531 16.98 0.69 -12.99
C THR A 531 17.71 -0.33 -13.85
N VAL A 532 18.48 -1.23 -13.23
CA VAL A 532 19.22 -2.30 -13.92
C VAL A 532 18.25 -3.29 -14.58
N PHE A 533 17.17 -3.66 -13.90
CA PHE A 533 16.14 -4.52 -14.46
C PHE A 533 15.48 -3.89 -15.69
N ARG A 534 15.20 -2.58 -15.64
CA ARG A 534 14.69 -1.83 -16.79
C ARG A 534 15.68 -1.89 -17.96
N GLU A 535 16.98 -1.72 -17.71
CA GLU A 535 18.01 -1.83 -18.75
C GLU A 535 18.04 -3.22 -19.39
N VAL A 536 17.92 -4.29 -18.62
CA VAL A 536 17.87 -5.67 -19.15
C VAL A 536 16.63 -5.88 -20.02
N VAL A 537 15.45 -5.44 -19.57
CA VAL A 537 14.21 -5.54 -20.36
C VAL A 537 14.31 -4.70 -21.63
N SER A 538 14.84 -3.47 -21.55
CA SER A 538 15.08 -2.62 -22.71
C SER A 538 16.06 -3.29 -23.69
N ALA A 539 17.15 -3.89 -23.21
CA ALA A 539 18.12 -4.59 -24.05
C ALA A 539 17.49 -5.79 -24.77
N GLU A 540 16.62 -6.56 -24.09
CA GLU A 540 15.91 -7.68 -24.73
C GLU A 540 14.90 -7.16 -25.78
N GLN A 541 14.21 -6.05 -25.51
CA GLN A 541 13.33 -5.39 -26.48
C GLN A 541 14.11 -4.83 -27.68
N GLU A 542 15.28 -4.24 -27.44
CA GLU A 542 16.18 -3.74 -28.48
C GLU A 542 16.70 -4.88 -29.35
N LYS A 543 17.11 -6.00 -28.75
CA LYS A 543 17.49 -7.23 -29.47
C LYS A 543 16.35 -7.73 -30.35
N LEU A 544 15.14 -7.88 -29.81
CA LEU A 544 13.97 -8.30 -30.57
C LEU A 544 13.65 -7.31 -31.71
N THR A 545 13.81 -6.01 -31.46
CA THR A 545 13.63 -4.96 -32.46
C THR A 545 14.68 -5.04 -33.57
N ALA A 546 15.95 -5.24 -33.22
CA ALA A 546 17.04 -5.39 -34.17
C ALA A 546 16.82 -6.62 -35.07
N VAL A 547 16.42 -7.75 -34.49
CA VAL A 547 16.06 -8.96 -35.25
C VAL A 547 14.87 -8.69 -36.18
N ARG A 548 13.80 -8.08 -35.68
CA ARG A 548 12.61 -7.78 -36.52
C ARG A 548 12.92 -6.80 -37.64
N ARG A 549 13.77 -5.79 -37.40
CA ARG A 549 14.24 -4.88 -38.45
C ARG A 549 15.02 -5.62 -39.51
N ALA A 550 15.99 -6.44 -39.12
CA ALA A 550 16.76 -7.26 -40.05
C ALA A 550 15.86 -8.17 -40.91
N LEU A 551 14.87 -8.83 -40.31
CA LEU A 551 13.88 -9.64 -41.05
C LEU A 551 12.99 -8.81 -41.97
N THR A 552 12.59 -7.62 -41.55
CA THR A 552 11.78 -6.71 -42.39
C THR A 552 12.58 -6.21 -43.57
N ASP A 553 13.84 -5.82 -43.35
CA ASP A 553 14.76 -5.35 -44.37
C ASP A 553 15.03 -6.47 -45.39
N GLU A 554 15.35 -7.69 -44.92
CA GLU A 554 15.52 -8.88 -45.76
C GLU A 554 14.27 -9.16 -46.61
N ASN A 555 13.08 -9.20 -45.98
CA ASN A 555 11.82 -9.43 -46.68
C ASN A 555 11.55 -8.33 -47.71
N SER A 556 11.84 -7.08 -47.38
CA SER A 556 11.62 -5.93 -48.28
C SER A 556 12.51 -6.01 -49.52
N GLN A 557 13.79 -6.35 -49.35
CA GLN A 557 14.74 -6.47 -50.46
C GLN A 557 14.36 -7.63 -51.38
N LEU A 558 14.05 -8.80 -50.81
CA LEU A 558 13.69 -9.97 -51.62
C LEU A 558 12.34 -9.79 -52.32
N SER A 559 11.36 -9.16 -51.66
CA SER A 559 10.05 -8.87 -52.26
C SER A 559 10.14 -7.78 -53.33
N ALA A 560 11.03 -6.79 -53.18
CA ALA A 560 11.26 -5.78 -54.22
C ALA A 560 11.80 -6.42 -55.52
N VAL A 561 12.70 -7.39 -55.39
CA VAL A 561 13.33 -8.06 -56.55
C VAL A 561 12.36 -9.02 -57.27
N ALA A 562 11.63 -9.85 -56.52
CA ALA A 562 10.86 -10.98 -57.06
C ALA A 562 9.35 -10.94 -56.80
N GLY A 563 8.85 -9.92 -56.10
CA GLY A 563 7.47 -9.82 -55.59
C GLY A 563 7.27 -10.55 -54.26
N ASP A 564 7.78 -11.78 -54.17
CA ASP A 564 7.67 -12.63 -52.99
C ASP A 564 9.03 -13.18 -52.52
N LYS A 565 9.20 -13.29 -51.20
CA LYS A 565 10.42 -13.82 -50.57
C LYS A 565 10.68 -15.28 -50.94
N GLU A 566 9.66 -16.13 -50.89
CA GLU A 566 9.84 -17.55 -51.18
C GLU A 566 10.18 -17.77 -52.65
N ALA A 567 9.57 -16.99 -53.56
CA ALA A 567 9.91 -16.97 -54.98
C ALA A 567 11.37 -16.56 -55.23
N ALA A 568 11.83 -15.44 -54.65
CA ALA A 568 13.21 -14.95 -54.80
C ALA A 568 14.24 -16.02 -54.41
N LEU A 569 14.03 -16.63 -53.25
CA LEU A 569 14.95 -17.60 -52.68
C LEU A 569 14.91 -18.94 -53.43
N THR A 570 13.74 -19.35 -53.92
CA THR A 570 13.60 -20.57 -54.73
C THR A 570 14.33 -20.41 -56.06
N LEU A 571 14.21 -19.25 -56.71
CA LEU A 571 14.96 -18.92 -57.92
C LEU A 571 16.47 -18.92 -57.67
N ALA A 572 16.93 -18.28 -56.59
CA ALA A 572 18.35 -18.25 -56.25
C ALA A 572 18.94 -19.66 -56.07
N ALA A 573 18.23 -20.55 -55.38
CA ALA A 573 18.64 -21.94 -55.22
C ALA A 573 18.61 -22.73 -56.55
N ALA A 574 17.60 -22.51 -57.39
CA ALA A 574 17.51 -23.13 -58.72
C ALA A 574 18.65 -22.68 -59.65
N LEU A 575 19.02 -21.39 -59.62
CA LEU A 575 20.15 -20.85 -60.39
C LEU A 575 21.49 -21.42 -59.93
N ASP A 576 21.70 -21.59 -58.61
CA ASP A 576 22.91 -22.23 -58.09
C ASP A 576 23.01 -23.68 -58.55
N GLU A 577 21.92 -24.45 -58.49
CA GLU A 577 21.90 -25.81 -59.02
C GLU A 577 22.06 -25.89 -60.54
N PHE A 578 21.50 -24.93 -61.29
CA PHE A 578 21.75 -24.80 -62.72
C PHE A 578 23.24 -24.59 -63.02
N ASN A 579 23.89 -23.65 -62.32
CA ASN A 579 25.31 -23.36 -62.48
C ASN A 579 26.17 -24.57 -62.10
N ARG A 580 25.85 -25.26 -61.01
CA ARG A 580 26.55 -26.49 -60.60
C ARG A 580 26.36 -27.61 -61.62
N ALA A 581 25.17 -27.78 -62.16
CA ALA A 581 24.90 -28.76 -63.21
C ALA A 581 25.69 -28.44 -64.49
N GLN A 582 25.82 -27.16 -64.87
CA GLN A 582 26.69 -26.77 -66.00
C GLN A 582 28.16 -27.10 -65.72
N MET A 583 28.68 -26.79 -64.54
CA MET A 583 30.07 -27.13 -64.19
C MET A 583 30.31 -28.64 -64.21
N ARG A 584 29.37 -29.43 -63.69
CA ARG A 584 29.42 -30.90 -63.71
C ARG A 584 29.34 -31.45 -65.14
N LEU A 585 28.51 -30.85 -65.99
CA LEU A 585 28.44 -31.19 -67.40
C LEU A 585 29.77 -30.92 -68.12
N ASP A 586 30.38 -29.76 -67.94
CA ASP A 586 31.68 -29.42 -68.54
C ASP A 586 32.81 -30.34 -68.06
N GLN A 587 32.73 -30.83 -66.82
CA GLN A 587 33.65 -31.85 -66.30
C GLN A 587 33.40 -33.21 -66.96
N ALA A 588 32.14 -33.63 -67.08
CA ALA A 588 31.76 -34.89 -67.72
C ALA A 588 32.15 -34.91 -69.20
N LEU A 589 31.90 -33.83 -69.94
CA LEU A 589 32.29 -33.68 -71.35
C LEU A 589 33.81 -33.85 -71.53
N ARG A 590 34.61 -33.20 -70.68
CA ARG A 590 36.09 -33.36 -70.71
C ARG A 590 36.54 -34.79 -70.44
N GLN A 591 35.87 -35.51 -69.52
CA GLN A 591 36.17 -36.92 -69.25
C GLN A 591 35.78 -37.83 -70.41
N VAL A 592 34.67 -37.53 -71.09
CA VAL A 592 34.22 -38.26 -72.29
C VAL A 592 35.17 -38.01 -73.47
N GLU A 593 35.59 -36.77 -73.70
CA GLU A 593 36.58 -36.42 -74.72
C GLU A 593 37.92 -37.14 -74.50
N ALA A 594 38.36 -37.25 -73.24
CA ALA A 594 39.56 -38.00 -72.87
C ALA A 594 39.42 -39.53 -73.11
N ALA A 595 38.20 -40.07 -73.09
CA ALA A 595 37.92 -41.49 -73.27
C ALA A 595 37.79 -41.92 -74.75
N GLY A 596 37.56 -40.99 -75.69
CA GLY A 596 37.55 -41.24 -77.14
C GLY A 596 36.25 -41.86 -77.72
N ALA A 597 36.26 -42.17 -79.03
CA ALA A 597 35.09 -42.49 -79.86
C ALA A 597 34.30 -43.78 -79.51
N SER A 598 34.74 -44.57 -78.53
CA SER A 598 34.10 -45.85 -78.16
C SER A 598 32.77 -45.66 -77.41
N THR A 599 32.52 -44.49 -76.81
CA THR A 599 31.38 -44.22 -75.92
C THR A 599 30.07 -43.83 -76.63
N GLU A 600 30.11 -43.54 -77.93
CA GLU A 600 28.97 -43.02 -78.72
C GLU A 600 27.67 -43.86 -78.67
N PRO A 601 27.69 -45.22 -78.78
CA PRO A 601 26.46 -46.00 -78.71
C PRO A 601 25.81 -45.98 -77.32
N LEU A 602 26.62 -45.92 -76.25
CA LEU A 602 26.13 -45.79 -74.88
C LEU A 602 25.53 -44.39 -74.64
N ARG A 603 26.16 -43.33 -75.17
CA ARG A 603 25.66 -41.94 -75.11
C ARG A 603 24.29 -41.82 -75.76
N ARG A 604 24.08 -42.42 -76.93
CA ARG A 604 22.79 -42.40 -77.64
C ARG A 604 21.67 -43.07 -76.84
N LYS A 605 21.90 -44.27 -76.32
CA LYS A 605 20.91 -44.98 -75.48
C LYS A 605 20.65 -44.28 -74.13
N ALA A 606 21.69 -43.68 -73.54
CA ALA A 606 21.54 -42.89 -72.32
C ALA A 606 20.70 -41.62 -72.58
N ALA A 607 20.87 -40.97 -73.74
CA ALA A 607 20.05 -39.85 -74.16
C ALA A 607 18.58 -40.21 -74.41
N GLU A 608 18.30 -41.41 -74.92
CA GLU A 608 16.93 -41.94 -75.06
C GLU A 608 16.24 -42.16 -73.69
N SER A 609 17.03 -42.36 -72.63
CA SER A 609 16.52 -42.59 -71.28
C SER A 609 16.41 -41.32 -70.41
N ARG A 610 16.38 -40.15 -71.05
CA ARG A 610 16.39 -38.83 -70.39
C ARG A 610 15.23 -38.61 -69.41
N GLU A 611 14.07 -39.22 -69.65
CA GLU A 611 12.88 -39.06 -68.81
C GLU A 611 13.11 -39.54 -67.36
N VAL A 612 13.80 -40.67 -67.19
CA VAL A 612 14.11 -41.24 -65.86
C VAL A 612 15.04 -40.30 -65.08
N ILE A 613 16.02 -39.71 -65.76
CA ILE A 613 16.98 -38.78 -65.17
C ILE A 613 16.27 -37.47 -64.79
N THR A 614 15.46 -36.91 -65.69
CA THR A 614 14.70 -35.70 -65.42
C THR A 614 13.76 -35.89 -64.22
N ARG A 615 13.11 -37.06 -64.10
CA ARG A 615 12.29 -37.40 -62.93
C ARG A 615 13.12 -37.41 -61.65
N GLN A 616 14.32 -38.00 -61.65
CA GLN A 616 15.21 -38.01 -60.49
C GLN A 616 15.62 -36.59 -60.05
N VAL A 617 16.01 -35.74 -61.01
CA VAL A 617 16.36 -34.33 -60.72
C VAL A 617 15.16 -33.57 -60.17
N GLN A 618 13.96 -33.78 -60.72
CA GLN A 618 12.72 -33.15 -60.27
C GLN A 618 12.35 -33.55 -58.84
N THR A 619 12.41 -34.84 -58.50
CA THR A 619 12.09 -35.34 -57.15
C THR A 619 13.10 -34.88 -56.11
N GLU A 620 14.39 -34.84 -56.47
CA GLU A 620 15.44 -34.29 -55.60
C GLU A 620 15.27 -32.79 -55.36
N TRP A 621 14.88 -32.03 -56.39
CA TRP A 621 14.56 -30.62 -56.24
C TRP A 621 13.36 -30.39 -55.32
N ALA A 622 12.27 -31.15 -55.51
CA ALA A 622 11.09 -31.07 -54.66
C ALA A 622 11.43 -31.35 -53.18
N ARG A 623 12.26 -32.37 -52.92
CA ARG A 623 12.80 -32.66 -51.59
C ARG A 623 13.62 -31.48 -51.06
N ARG A 624 14.58 -30.97 -51.84
CA ARG A 624 15.47 -29.89 -51.41
C ARG A 624 14.72 -28.59 -51.12
N ARG A 625 13.68 -28.26 -51.89
CA ARG A 625 12.83 -27.09 -51.65
C ARG A 625 12.11 -27.18 -50.30
N LEU A 626 11.63 -28.37 -49.93
CA LEU A 626 11.00 -28.62 -48.63
C LEU A 626 12.02 -28.55 -47.48
N GLU A 627 13.24 -29.06 -47.66
CA GLU A 627 14.33 -28.93 -46.69
C GLU A 627 14.65 -27.46 -46.40
N LEU A 628 14.87 -26.65 -47.44
CA LEU A 628 15.14 -25.21 -47.31
C LEU A 628 13.99 -24.48 -46.61
N SER A 629 12.75 -24.86 -46.91
CA SER A 629 11.56 -24.29 -46.25
C SER A 629 11.48 -24.68 -44.77
N LEU A 630 11.89 -25.90 -44.42
CA LEU A 630 11.91 -26.41 -43.05
C LEU A 630 13.05 -25.79 -42.23
N GLU A 631 14.24 -25.63 -42.80
CA GLU A 631 15.38 -24.93 -42.18
C GLU A 631 14.94 -23.53 -41.74
N ARG A 632 14.32 -22.76 -42.64
CA ARG A 632 13.78 -21.43 -42.34
C ARG A 632 12.65 -21.44 -41.31
N ALA A 633 11.76 -22.42 -41.37
CA ALA A 633 10.71 -22.55 -40.36
C ALA A 633 11.33 -22.77 -38.97
N ASN A 634 12.39 -23.58 -38.85
CA ASN A 634 13.11 -23.78 -37.59
C ASN A 634 13.86 -22.53 -37.13
N GLU A 635 14.48 -21.76 -38.04
CA GLU A 635 15.08 -20.46 -37.72
C GLU A 635 14.04 -19.49 -37.15
N ASN A 636 12.86 -19.41 -37.78
CA ASN A 636 11.76 -18.59 -37.29
C ASN A 636 11.24 -19.05 -35.91
N ILE A 637 11.24 -20.35 -35.63
CA ILE A 637 10.92 -20.89 -34.29
C ILE A 637 11.98 -20.43 -33.28
N ALA A 638 13.27 -20.51 -33.62
CA ALA A 638 14.36 -20.08 -32.75
C ALA A 638 14.30 -18.56 -32.44
N LEU A 639 13.72 -17.77 -33.36
CA LEU A 639 13.45 -16.34 -33.20
C LEU A 639 12.13 -16.04 -32.46
N GLY A 640 11.38 -17.05 -32.02
CA GLY A 640 10.14 -16.89 -31.23
C GLY A 640 8.89 -16.53 -32.04
N LEU A 641 8.85 -16.81 -33.34
CA LEU A 641 7.71 -16.49 -34.20
C LEU A 641 6.66 -17.63 -34.16
N ALA A 642 5.60 -17.47 -33.35
CA ALA A 642 4.63 -18.53 -33.03
C ALA A 642 3.94 -19.24 -34.22
N ALA A 643 3.72 -18.56 -35.35
CA ALA A 643 3.06 -19.14 -36.53
C ALA A 643 3.89 -20.25 -37.23
N SER A 644 5.17 -20.40 -36.87
CA SER A 644 6.10 -21.31 -37.53
C SER A 644 6.05 -22.77 -37.05
N VAL A 645 5.50 -23.05 -35.85
CA VAL A 645 5.49 -24.42 -35.28
C VAL A 645 4.59 -25.37 -36.08
N GLN A 646 3.35 -24.96 -36.34
CA GLN A 646 2.41 -25.76 -37.14
C GLN A 646 2.93 -25.97 -38.57
N ARG A 647 3.51 -24.92 -39.16
CA ARG A 647 4.12 -24.97 -40.49
C ARG A 647 5.30 -25.94 -40.54
N ALA A 648 6.18 -25.92 -39.53
CA ALA A 648 7.31 -26.85 -39.42
C ALA A 648 6.85 -28.31 -39.28
N THR A 649 5.78 -28.57 -38.52
CA THR A 649 5.23 -29.94 -38.41
C THR A 649 4.69 -30.45 -39.75
N ALA A 650 3.96 -29.63 -40.50
CA ALA A 650 3.46 -29.99 -41.83
C ALA A 650 4.61 -30.22 -42.84
N LEU A 651 5.63 -29.35 -42.82
CA LEU A 651 6.81 -29.48 -43.67
C LEU A 651 7.63 -30.75 -43.38
N ARG A 652 7.76 -31.15 -42.11
CA ARG A 652 8.42 -32.42 -41.74
C ARG A 652 7.70 -33.62 -42.34
N ALA A 653 6.37 -33.65 -42.28
CA ALA A 653 5.59 -34.73 -42.88
C ALA A 653 5.75 -34.76 -44.41
N ALA A 654 5.64 -33.60 -45.07
CA ALA A 654 5.83 -33.49 -46.52
C ALA A 654 7.25 -33.91 -46.96
N LEU A 655 8.28 -33.53 -46.18
CA LEU A 655 9.67 -33.89 -46.46
C LEU A 655 9.89 -35.41 -46.40
N THR A 656 9.26 -36.12 -45.46
CA THR A 656 9.38 -37.58 -45.41
C THR A 656 8.82 -38.27 -46.66
N ALA A 657 7.69 -37.79 -47.18
CA ALA A 657 7.09 -38.31 -48.41
C ALA A 657 7.96 -37.98 -49.66
N ALA A 658 8.49 -36.75 -49.73
CA ALA A 658 9.38 -36.36 -50.82
C ALA A 658 10.72 -37.11 -50.79
N ALA A 659 11.24 -37.42 -49.59
CA ALA A 659 12.46 -38.21 -49.43
C ALA A 659 12.28 -39.66 -49.91
N THR A 660 11.13 -40.27 -49.66
CA THR A 660 10.82 -41.61 -50.20
C THR A 660 10.73 -41.59 -51.72
N GLU A 661 10.06 -40.59 -52.30
CA GLU A 661 9.90 -40.48 -53.76
C GLU A 661 11.26 -40.21 -54.47
N ALA A 662 12.11 -39.36 -53.88
CA ALA A 662 13.46 -39.10 -54.39
C ALA A 662 14.37 -40.35 -54.31
N ALA A 663 14.24 -41.16 -53.25
CA ALA A 663 14.98 -42.41 -53.12
C ALA A 663 14.56 -43.45 -54.17
N GLU A 664 13.25 -43.57 -54.44
CA GLU A 664 12.72 -44.44 -55.49
C GLU A 664 13.20 -44.02 -56.90
N ALA A 665 13.14 -42.72 -57.20
CA ALA A 665 13.61 -42.19 -58.48
C ALA A 665 15.12 -42.38 -58.67
N THR A 666 15.90 -42.22 -57.60
CA THR A 666 17.34 -42.48 -57.60
C THR A 666 17.66 -43.95 -57.83
N ALA A 667 16.95 -44.86 -57.15
CA ALA A 667 17.10 -46.30 -57.36
C ALA A 667 16.72 -46.75 -58.77
N ALA A 668 15.66 -46.18 -59.35
CA ALA A 668 15.25 -46.45 -60.73
C ALA A 668 16.32 -46.00 -61.74
N ARG A 669 16.94 -44.85 -61.51
CA ARG A 669 18.05 -44.32 -62.31
C ARG A 669 19.31 -45.19 -62.19
N ASP A 670 19.68 -45.62 -60.99
CA ASP A 670 20.83 -46.51 -60.76
C ASP A 670 20.63 -47.90 -61.39
N ALA A 671 19.42 -48.47 -61.31
CA ALA A 671 19.09 -49.74 -61.96
C ALA A 671 19.20 -49.65 -63.49
N LEU A 672 18.80 -48.52 -64.08
CA LEU A 672 18.96 -48.23 -65.50
C LEU A 672 20.44 -48.10 -65.89
N TRP A 673 21.24 -47.36 -65.11
CA TRP A 673 22.68 -47.23 -65.32
C TRP A 673 23.39 -48.59 -65.28
N GLU A 674 23.02 -49.46 -64.33
CA GLU A 674 23.59 -50.80 -64.24
C GLU A 674 23.16 -51.70 -65.40
N ARG A 675 21.93 -51.56 -65.89
CA ARG A 675 21.47 -52.27 -67.09
C ARG A 675 22.24 -51.82 -68.34
N LEU A 676 22.39 -50.50 -68.55
CA LEU A 676 23.09 -49.95 -69.71
C LEU A 676 24.58 -50.31 -69.70
N ARG A 677 25.23 -50.31 -68.52
CA ARG A 677 26.61 -50.75 -68.34
C ARG A 677 26.79 -52.23 -68.71
N ARG A 678 25.88 -53.10 -68.29
CA ARG A 678 25.89 -54.54 -68.64
C ARG A 678 25.65 -54.80 -70.12
N GLU A 679 24.74 -54.06 -70.75
CA GLU A 679 24.48 -54.17 -72.20
C GLU A 679 25.69 -53.75 -73.06
N HIS A 680 26.60 -52.94 -72.51
CA HIS A 680 27.79 -52.42 -73.20
C HIS A 680 29.10 -52.78 -72.48
N GLY A 681 29.21 -54.02 -71.99
CA GLY A 681 30.34 -54.51 -71.18
C GLY A 681 31.71 -54.58 -71.87
N GLY A 682 31.85 -54.04 -73.09
CA GLY A 682 33.14 -53.90 -73.81
C GLY A 682 33.84 -52.56 -73.58
N LEU A 683 33.25 -51.65 -72.80
CA LEU A 683 33.81 -50.33 -72.47
C LEU A 683 34.63 -50.35 -71.18
N ASP A 684 35.68 -49.51 -71.12
CA ASP A 684 36.38 -49.23 -69.86
C ASP A 684 35.40 -48.64 -68.83
N ALA A 685 35.53 -49.06 -67.58
CA ALA A 685 34.63 -48.68 -66.49
C ALA A 685 34.61 -47.15 -66.28
N GLY A 686 35.76 -46.49 -66.47
CA GLY A 686 35.88 -45.03 -66.42
C GLY A 686 35.16 -44.34 -67.57
N ALA A 687 35.31 -44.86 -68.80
CA ALA A 687 34.66 -44.34 -70.00
C ALA A 687 33.12 -44.50 -69.96
N ALA A 688 32.63 -45.65 -69.49
CA ALA A 688 31.21 -45.90 -69.32
C ALA A 688 30.61 -45.00 -68.22
N ALA A 689 31.33 -44.78 -67.12
CA ALA A 689 30.90 -43.86 -66.08
C ALA A 689 30.83 -42.40 -66.57
N ALA A 690 31.84 -41.95 -67.33
CA ALA A 690 31.87 -40.60 -67.89
C ALA A 690 30.70 -40.35 -68.87
N ALA A 691 30.39 -41.31 -69.76
CA ALA A 691 29.28 -41.20 -70.70
C ALA A 691 27.89 -41.16 -70.03
N LEU A 692 27.71 -41.93 -68.96
CA LEU A 692 26.47 -41.92 -68.17
C LEU A 692 26.35 -40.63 -67.34
N ALA A 693 27.46 -40.12 -66.81
CA ALA A 693 27.49 -38.83 -66.10
C ALA A 693 27.19 -37.67 -67.05
N GLU A 694 27.71 -37.69 -68.28
CA GLU A 694 27.39 -36.70 -69.31
C GLU A 694 25.89 -36.68 -69.61
N ALA A 695 25.29 -37.84 -69.88
CA ALA A 695 23.85 -37.93 -70.12
C ALA A 695 23.01 -37.45 -68.92
N GLN A 696 23.50 -37.72 -67.70
CA GLN A 696 22.87 -37.25 -66.48
C GLN A 696 22.87 -35.72 -66.37
N GLU A 697 24.05 -35.11 -66.52
CA GLU A 697 24.20 -33.68 -66.35
C GLU A 697 23.59 -32.90 -67.54
N LEU A 698 23.58 -33.45 -68.75
CA LEU A 698 22.83 -32.89 -69.89
C LEU A 698 21.32 -32.80 -69.58
N ALA A 699 20.75 -33.88 -69.03
CA ALA A 699 19.35 -33.90 -68.64
C ALA A 699 19.07 -32.94 -67.48
N ALA A 700 19.98 -32.84 -66.50
CA ALA A 700 19.88 -31.92 -65.38
C ALA A 700 19.94 -30.45 -65.84
N VAL A 701 20.93 -30.07 -66.65
CA VAL A 701 21.06 -28.70 -67.22
C VAL A 701 19.80 -28.32 -67.98
N ALA A 702 19.23 -29.23 -68.77
CA ALA A 702 18.04 -28.92 -69.53
C ALA A 702 16.77 -28.85 -68.67
N TYR A 703 16.68 -29.64 -67.60
CA TYR A 703 15.62 -29.50 -66.58
C TYR A 703 15.72 -28.13 -65.90
N TRP A 704 16.90 -27.81 -65.37
CA TRP A 704 17.15 -26.58 -64.64
C TRP A 704 16.95 -25.35 -65.52
N ARG A 705 17.34 -25.39 -66.79
CA ARG A 705 17.07 -24.31 -67.74
C ARG A 705 15.57 -24.02 -67.86
N ARG A 706 14.76 -25.08 -68.02
CA ARG A 706 13.30 -24.94 -68.08
C ARG A 706 12.74 -24.42 -66.76
N GLU A 707 13.16 -25.00 -65.63
CA GLU A 707 12.71 -24.60 -64.29
C GLU A 707 13.05 -23.13 -64.00
N THR A 708 14.28 -22.68 -64.31
CA THR A 708 14.69 -21.29 -64.12
C THR A 708 13.92 -20.36 -65.04
N ASP A 709 13.66 -20.73 -66.29
CA ASP A 709 12.86 -19.93 -67.22
C ASP A 709 11.40 -19.79 -66.73
N GLU A 710 10.80 -20.88 -66.23
CA GLU A 710 9.46 -20.86 -65.63
C GLU A 710 9.41 -19.99 -64.37
N LEU A 711 10.40 -20.11 -63.47
CA LEU A 711 10.50 -19.28 -62.28
C LEU A 711 10.71 -17.80 -62.63
N LEU A 712 11.53 -17.49 -63.64
CA LEU A 712 11.77 -16.11 -64.12
C LEU A 712 10.50 -15.48 -64.70
N LEU A 713 9.65 -16.28 -65.40
CA LEU A 713 8.37 -15.82 -65.92
C LEU A 713 7.34 -15.56 -64.82
N ALA A 714 7.43 -16.28 -63.71
CA ALA A 714 6.55 -16.12 -62.55
C ALA A 714 6.98 -14.99 -61.60
N LEU A 715 8.13 -14.34 -61.84
CA LEU A 715 8.58 -13.23 -61.02
C LEU A 715 7.66 -12.02 -61.16
N GLU A 716 7.52 -11.29 -60.06
CA GLU A 716 6.96 -9.94 -60.02
C GLU A 716 8.04 -8.95 -59.55
N GLY A 717 7.73 -7.64 -59.49
CA GLY A 717 8.67 -6.63 -59.00
C GLY A 717 9.73 -6.16 -59.99
N GLU A 718 10.91 -5.79 -59.49
CA GLU A 718 11.97 -5.15 -60.28
C GLU A 718 12.53 -6.06 -61.38
N ALA A 719 12.76 -7.34 -61.08
CA ALA A 719 13.29 -8.28 -62.06
C ALA A 719 12.32 -8.47 -63.24
N ALA A 720 11.01 -8.59 -62.95
CA ALA A 720 9.96 -8.67 -63.96
C ALA A 720 9.90 -7.40 -64.82
N MET A 721 10.02 -6.22 -64.21
CA MET A 721 10.08 -4.95 -64.92
C MET A 721 11.28 -4.90 -65.87
N ILE A 722 12.48 -5.30 -65.42
CA ILE A 722 13.69 -5.32 -66.25
C ILE A 722 13.53 -6.28 -67.43
N LEU A 723 12.99 -7.48 -67.20
CA LEU A 723 12.71 -8.46 -68.26
C LEU A 723 11.70 -7.90 -69.26
N ALA A 724 10.60 -7.30 -68.81
CA ALA A 724 9.61 -6.68 -69.68
C ALA A 724 10.22 -5.56 -70.54
N GLN A 725 11.08 -4.72 -69.96
CA GLN A 725 11.82 -3.70 -70.71
C GLN A 725 12.77 -4.30 -71.75
N ALA A 726 13.49 -5.38 -71.39
CA ALA A 726 14.36 -6.07 -72.34
C ALA A 726 13.58 -6.69 -73.50
N HIS A 727 12.44 -7.31 -73.21
CA HIS A 727 11.52 -7.82 -74.24
C HIS A 727 10.97 -6.72 -75.14
N ALA A 728 10.56 -5.58 -74.58
CA ALA A 728 10.11 -4.42 -75.35
C ALA A 728 11.22 -3.90 -76.28
N ARG A 729 12.46 -3.75 -75.78
CA ARG A 729 13.61 -3.34 -76.60
C ARG A 729 13.92 -4.33 -77.72
N ARG A 730 13.83 -5.63 -77.43
CA ARG A 730 14.00 -6.68 -78.45
C ARG A 730 12.93 -6.54 -79.53
N TRP A 731 11.66 -6.41 -79.13
CA TRP A 731 10.53 -6.25 -80.04
C TRP A 731 10.68 -5.00 -80.92
N GLU A 732 11.06 -3.87 -80.33
CA GLU A 732 11.31 -2.62 -81.06
C GLU A 732 12.39 -2.79 -82.15
N ARG A 733 13.49 -3.49 -81.83
CA ARG A 733 14.55 -3.79 -82.81
C ARG A 733 14.07 -4.71 -83.93
N GLU A 734 13.36 -5.79 -83.59
CA GLU A 734 12.83 -6.74 -84.58
C GLU A 734 11.79 -6.07 -85.49
N LEU A 735 10.84 -5.33 -84.91
CA LEU A 735 9.79 -4.63 -85.66
C LEU A 735 10.36 -3.49 -86.50
N GLY A 736 11.37 -2.76 -85.99
CA GLY A 736 12.09 -1.74 -86.74
C GLY A 736 12.80 -2.32 -87.96
N ALA A 737 13.52 -3.44 -87.80
CA ALA A 737 14.15 -4.15 -88.91
C ALA A 737 13.13 -4.69 -89.92
N ALA A 738 12.01 -5.27 -89.45
CA ALA A 738 10.93 -5.74 -90.30
C ALA A 738 10.29 -4.59 -91.10
N THR A 739 10.06 -3.44 -90.47
CA THR A 739 9.51 -2.25 -91.12
C THR A 739 10.45 -1.73 -92.22
N GLN A 740 11.76 -1.70 -91.95
CA GLN A 740 12.77 -1.34 -92.95
C GLN A 740 12.78 -2.31 -94.14
N LEU A 741 12.66 -3.62 -93.87
CA LEU A 741 12.57 -4.63 -94.93
C LEU A 741 11.33 -4.42 -95.81
N VAL A 742 10.16 -4.17 -95.21
CA VAL A 742 8.92 -3.89 -95.94
C VAL A 742 9.04 -2.61 -96.78
N ALA A 743 9.63 -1.56 -96.22
CA ALA A 743 9.90 -0.32 -96.96
C ALA A 743 10.82 -0.58 -98.17
N LEU A 744 11.88 -1.36 -98.00
CA LEU A 744 12.78 -1.76 -99.09
C LEU A 744 12.04 -2.59 -100.14
N GLN A 745 11.23 -3.57 -99.74
CA GLN A 745 10.43 -4.38 -100.66
C GLN A 745 9.44 -3.52 -101.47
N ASN A 746 8.79 -2.55 -100.82
CA ASN A 746 7.92 -1.59 -101.48
C ASN A 746 8.69 -0.71 -102.47
N GLN A 747 9.88 -0.23 -102.11
CA GLN A 747 10.75 0.53 -103.00
C GLN A 747 11.19 -0.30 -104.21
N VAL A 748 11.61 -1.56 -104.01
CA VAL A 748 11.97 -2.47 -105.10
C VAL A 748 10.77 -2.74 -106.02
N SER A 749 9.58 -2.90 -105.46
CA SER A 749 8.34 -3.09 -106.23
C SER A 749 7.98 -1.85 -107.05
N ALA A 750 8.09 -0.66 -106.45
CA ALA A 750 7.88 0.62 -107.15
C ALA A 750 8.91 0.84 -108.26
N PHE A 751 10.17 0.49 -108.02
CA PHE A 751 11.23 0.53 -109.03
C PHE A 751 10.95 -0.42 -110.20
N ARG A 752 10.53 -1.66 -109.93
CA ARG A 752 10.17 -2.63 -110.98
C ARG A 752 8.97 -2.19 -111.80
N ALA A 753 7.98 -1.52 -111.20
CA ALA A 753 6.80 -1.03 -111.88
C ALA A 753 7.10 0.15 -112.83
N ALA A 754 7.96 1.09 -112.42
CA ALA A 754 8.34 2.25 -113.23
C ALA A 754 9.77 2.75 -112.90
N PRO A 755 10.82 2.18 -113.54
CA PRO A 755 12.22 2.45 -113.17
C PRO A 755 12.64 3.91 -113.33
N GLU A 756 12.27 4.54 -114.44
CA GLU A 756 12.67 5.93 -114.75
C GLU A 756 11.99 6.94 -113.82
N VAL A 757 10.70 6.74 -113.52
CA VAL A 757 9.94 7.58 -112.58
C VAL A 757 10.48 7.43 -111.16
N PHE A 758 10.81 6.20 -110.74
CA PHE A 758 11.37 5.95 -109.41
C PHE A 758 12.74 6.60 -109.24
N LYS A 759 13.67 6.45 -110.20
CA LYS A 759 15.00 7.08 -110.15
C LYS A 759 14.90 8.60 -110.13
N ALA A 760 14.06 9.18 -110.98
CA ALA A 760 13.83 10.62 -111.01
C ALA A 760 13.23 11.11 -109.69
N ARG A 761 12.23 10.41 -109.14
CA ARG A 761 11.64 10.74 -107.84
C ARG A 761 12.65 10.62 -106.71
N ALA A 762 13.43 9.55 -106.65
CA ALA A 762 14.47 9.36 -105.64
C ALA A 762 15.55 10.45 -105.72
N TYR A 763 15.98 10.81 -106.94
CA TYR A 763 16.91 11.91 -107.18
C TYR A 763 16.33 13.26 -106.71
N TRP A 764 15.11 13.59 -107.11
CA TRP A 764 14.45 14.83 -106.70
C TRP A 764 14.13 14.86 -105.20
N SER A 765 13.78 13.73 -104.58
CA SER A 765 13.58 13.61 -103.14
C SER A 765 14.88 13.77 -102.37
N ALA A 766 15.99 13.19 -102.85
CA ALA A 766 17.31 13.38 -102.24
C ALA A 766 17.79 14.84 -102.37
N ILE A 767 17.56 15.47 -103.52
CA ILE A 767 17.80 16.90 -103.73
C ILE A 767 16.89 17.73 -102.82
N ALA A 768 15.61 17.40 -102.71
CA ALA A 768 14.66 18.14 -101.87
C ALA A 768 15.04 18.06 -100.39
N GLU A 769 15.47 16.89 -99.91
CA GLU A 769 15.94 16.71 -98.53
C GLU A 769 17.29 17.41 -98.31
N GLY A 770 18.23 17.34 -99.25
CA GLY A 770 19.50 18.06 -99.19
C GLY A 770 19.35 19.59 -99.29
N LEU A 771 18.32 20.08 -99.98
CA LEU A 771 17.98 21.50 -100.13
C LEU A 771 16.93 21.98 -99.11
N LYS A 772 16.62 21.17 -98.09
CA LYS A 772 15.58 21.52 -97.09
C LYS A 772 16.00 22.68 -96.19
N ALA A 773 17.30 22.83 -95.95
CA ALA A 773 17.89 23.92 -95.16
C ALA A 773 18.48 25.07 -96.00
N SER A 774 18.41 25.02 -97.33
CA SER A 774 18.99 26.05 -98.21
C SER A 774 17.97 27.09 -98.65
N ARG A 775 18.38 28.37 -98.70
CA ARG A 775 17.54 29.46 -99.22
C ARG A 775 17.35 29.31 -100.72
N LYS A 776 16.09 29.27 -101.15
CA LYS A 776 15.70 29.14 -102.56
C LYS A 776 15.31 30.51 -103.10
N TYR A 777 15.98 30.96 -104.15
CA TYR A 777 15.67 32.21 -104.84
C TYR A 777 14.99 31.90 -106.17
N VAL A 778 13.82 32.47 -106.42
CA VAL A 778 13.07 32.30 -107.67
C VAL A 778 13.15 33.62 -108.44
N TYR A 779 13.84 33.61 -109.57
CA TYR A 779 13.95 34.76 -110.46
C TYR A 779 12.99 34.58 -111.63
N ALA A 780 11.94 35.41 -111.69
CA ALA A 780 11.00 35.47 -112.80
C ALA A 780 11.36 36.66 -113.68
N PHE A 781 11.82 36.42 -114.91
CA PHE A 781 12.12 37.47 -115.88
C PHE A 781 11.54 37.10 -117.26
N ASP A 782 10.80 38.01 -117.86
CA ASP A 782 10.32 37.94 -119.25
C ASP A 782 10.87 39.13 -120.03
N ALA A 783 11.67 38.85 -121.06
CA ALA A 783 12.30 39.87 -121.91
C ALA A 783 11.29 40.66 -122.77
N THR A 784 10.01 40.24 -122.81
CA THR A 784 8.94 40.89 -123.59
C THR A 784 7.98 41.73 -122.75
N GLY A 785 8.23 41.88 -121.44
CA GLY A 785 7.48 42.80 -120.58
C GLY A 785 6.09 42.33 -120.16
N ARG A 786 5.81 41.02 -120.14
CA ARG A 786 4.56 40.49 -119.57
C ARG A 786 4.71 40.24 -118.07
N GLU A 787 3.61 40.41 -117.32
CA GLU A 787 3.55 40.05 -115.90
C GLU A 787 3.69 38.53 -115.72
N VAL A 788 4.65 38.10 -114.89
CA VAL A 788 4.81 36.70 -114.49
C VAL A 788 4.11 36.49 -113.14
N GLY A 789 2.95 35.84 -113.17
CA GLY A 789 2.24 35.42 -111.96
C GLY A 789 2.81 34.11 -111.40
N LEU A 790 3.42 34.16 -110.22
CA LEU A 790 3.93 32.97 -109.54
C LEU A 790 2.88 32.41 -108.58
N ARG A 791 2.36 31.21 -108.86
CA ARG A 791 1.40 30.54 -107.98
C ARG A 791 2.10 29.45 -107.18
N VAL A 792 2.45 29.76 -105.93
CA VAL A 792 3.02 28.79 -105.00
C VAL A 792 1.85 28.08 -104.31
N ASN A 793 1.74 26.76 -104.50
CA ASN A 793 0.80 25.95 -103.71
C ASN A 793 1.53 25.44 -102.46
N ALA A 794 1.18 25.99 -101.29
CA ALA A 794 1.81 25.68 -99.99
C ALA A 794 0.91 24.78 -99.12
N GLU A 795 0.20 23.84 -99.75
CA GLU A 795 -0.75 22.95 -99.06
C GLU A 795 -0.10 21.85 -98.20
N GLU A 796 1.24 21.75 -98.16
CA GLU A 796 1.95 20.79 -97.31
C GLU A 796 2.82 21.48 -96.23
N GLN A 797 2.15 21.77 -95.11
CA GLN A 797 2.64 22.04 -93.74
C GLN A 797 3.59 23.22 -93.49
N ALA A 798 3.00 24.25 -92.88
CA ALA A 798 3.67 25.15 -91.95
C ALA A 798 4.24 24.39 -90.74
N ARG A 799 5.52 24.58 -90.44
CA ARG A 799 6.05 24.39 -89.08
C ARG A 799 5.76 25.66 -88.27
N PRO A 800 5.14 25.57 -87.08
CA PRO A 800 5.05 26.69 -86.17
C PRO A 800 6.41 26.82 -85.48
N ASP A 801 7.20 27.79 -85.92
CA ASP A 801 8.26 28.50 -85.16
C ASP A 801 9.34 28.97 -86.14
N GLU A 802 9.18 30.18 -86.67
CA GLU A 802 10.23 31.20 -86.67
C GLU A 802 9.67 32.51 -87.27
N SER A 803 9.88 33.58 -86.50
CA SER A 803 9.36 34.92 -86.71
C SER A 803 9.77 35.58 -88.03
N VAL A 804 8.75 36.16 -88.67
CA VAL A 804 8.75 37.22 -89.67
C VAL A 804 9.96 38.18 -89.56
N LEU A 805 10.79 38.22 -90.61
CA LEU A 805 11.63 39.37 -90.93
C LEU A 805 10.82 40.31 -91.82
N THR A 806 10.60 41.54 -91.35
CA THR A 806 9.96 42.64 -92.08
C THR A 806 10.82 43.11 -93.27
N PRO A 807 10.22 43.51 -94.41
CA PRO A 807 10.94 44.16 -95.50
C PRO A 807 11.19 45.65 -95.20
N ARG A 808 12.30 46.18 -95.70
CA ARG A 808 12.51 47.61 -95.93
C ARG A 808 11.86 48.02 -97.25
#